data_AF-A0A8J6VVA7-F1
#
_entry.id   AF-A0A8J6VVA7-F1
#
_cell.length_a   1.000
_cell.length_b   1.000
_cell.length_c   1.000
_cell.angle_alpha   90.00
_cell.angle_beta   90.00
_cell.angle_gamma   90.00
#
_symmetry.space_group_name_H-M   'P 1'
#
loop_
_entity.id
_entity.type
_entity.pdbx_description
1 polymer ?
#
loop_
_entity_poly.entity_id
_entity_poly.type
_entity_poly.pdbx_seq_one_letter_code
_entity_poly.pdbx_strand_id
1 'polypeptide(L)'
;MSNFNIQFDYRFDTNNWFTTERRNALEAAASIWKNIINDEFTDIPTGTQISVRQPVTEEFISFKTSAPIDDLTIFVGAKDLDGNLGEGGPGAGSGSRYTGSDFQPAVGSITFDTNDNWFFDSTPSTDSDIRWNSYDFIATALHEIGHVLGVGTSRAFDNLVSGQYFIGSKAKIVNAGQAIPLAPGLSHIQDGFIPAGLTTQSLLDPIGEAGQRRLPTRLDLAILADIGYQVVPMAAFSASTYIASNIDLIQAFGNNTGAATQHYTEYGYWEGRSTTSFNAGQYLASNADLIQAFGYNLEAARQHYIQYGYREGRSTTSFNAGQYLASNADLIQAFGYNLDAARQHYIQHGYREGRSTTSFNAGQYLASNADLIQAFGYNLDAARQHYIQYGYKEGRSTTSFNPAQYLASHGDLIQAFGYNLGAVTQHYIQYGYKEGRSTTSFNAGEYIASHADLVKAFGYNLGAATQHYIQYGYKEGRSTTSFNAEQYLSNYKDLQTAFGSNLDAAIKHYVEYGYKERRTDQRLQTLFGVNLNGNLLKIDPLTGNYNVVGDSGFPGLKLLAESPSGFLYSKTQVAVNSNLETSLIELDPLTGKGRKVTNISINSHLTGLAFSSSGQLFATYNTGQYSTGDDYLIEITPSTGAVRTIGNTHLGIVRNIAFSPDGILYAWDMQNGLATIDTNTGSSSFQGIKNTALVSMTFSNNGNILGQVDTMNTSDFYNVDIVTKSMNLIGSGPANLHGVSLEFV
;
A
#
# COMPACT_ATOMS: atom_id res chain seq x y z
N MET A 1 48.70 -15.22 -5.80
CA MET A 1 49.61 -14.24 -6.42
C MET A 1 50.25 -14.98 -7.57
N SER A 2 50.20 -14.42 -8.78
CA SER A 2 50.86 -15.06 -9.92
C SER A 2 52.38 -15.06 -9.69
N ASN A 3 53.04 -16.13 -10.12
CA ASN A 3 54.49 -16.22 -10.09
C ASN A 3 55.12 -15.67 -11.39
N PHE A 4 54.33 -15.47 -12.46
CA PHE A 4 54.83 -15.03 -13.75
C PHE A 4 55.48 -13.64 -13.71
N ASN A 5 56.70 -13.53 -14.25
CA ASN A 5 57.48 -12.30 -14.26
C ASN A 5 57.78 -11.77 -15.66
N ILE A 6 57.86 -10.45 -15.75
CA ILE A 6 58.27 -9.73 -16.96
C ILE A 6 59.22 -8.62 -16.50
N GLN A 7 60.44 -8.62 -17.01
CA GLN A 7 61.44 -7.61 -16.69
C GLN A 7 61.81 -6.82 -17.95
N PHE A 8 61.97 -5.50 -17.83
CA PHE A 8 62.41 -4.67 -18.95
C PHE A 8 63.90 -4.35 -18.88
N ASP A 9 64.60 -4.50 -20.00
CA ASP A 9 66.00 -4.10 -20.16
C ASP A 9 66.11 -2.91 -21.11
N TYR A 10 66.62 -1.80 -20.58
CA TYR A 10 66.70 -0.50 -21.27
C TYR A 10 68.06 -0.21 -21.90
N ARG A 11 68.96 -1.21 -22.04
CA ARG A 11 70.31 -0.98 -22.57
C ARG A 11 70.35 -0.39 -23.98
N PHE A 12 69.27 -0.55 -24.76
CA PHE A 12 69.15 -0.03 -26.12
C PHE A 12 68.42 1.32 -26.19
N ASP A 13 68.00 1.90 -25.06
CA ASP A 13 67.47 3.26 -24.98
C ASP A 13 68.60 4.31 -25.03
N THR A 14 69.34 4.34 -26.14
CA THR A 14 70.54 5.19 -26.27
C THR A 14 70.21 6.69 -26.30
N ASN A 15 68.95 7.04 -26.55
CA ASN A 15 68.46 8.43 -26.62
C ASN A 15 67.73 8.88 -25.34
N ASN A 16 67.69 8.05 -24.29
CA ASN A 16 66.98 8.30 -23.02
C ASN A 16 65.50 8.66 -23.24
N TRP A 17 64.84 7.99 -24.18
CA TRP A 17 63.42 8.20 -24.44
C TRP A 17 62.59 7.68 -23.25
N PHE A 18 62.99 6.62 -22.56
CA PHE A 18 62.24 6.10 -21.41
C PHE A 18 62.54 6.86 -20.11
N THR A 19 61.84 7.98 -19.91
CA THR A 19 61.77 8.68 -18.63
C THR A 19 61.09 7.81 -17.55
N THR A 20 61.20 8.21 -16.28
CA THR A 20 60.54 7.51 -15.16
C THR A 20 59.04 7.30 -15.39
N GLU A 21 58.34 8.31 -15.91
CA GLU A 21 56.90 8.24 -16.21
C GLU A 21 56.59 7.15 -17.25
N ARG A 22 57.35 7.11 -18.34
CA ARG A 22 57.17 6.12 -19.41
C ARG A 22 57.50 4.70 -18.96
N ARG A 23 58.54 4.56 -18.12
CA ARG A 23 58.88 3.27 -17.48
C ARG A 23 57.76 2.80 -16.57
N ASN A 24 57.18 3.68 -15.76
CA ASN A 24 56.05 3.33 -14.88
C ASN A 24 54.82 2.87 -15.69
N ALA A 25 54.49 3.54 -16.80
CA ALA A 25 53.41 3.12 -17.68
C ALA A 25 53.69 1.74 -18.32
N LEU A 26 54.93 1.49 -18.76
CA LEU A 26 55.35 0.20 -19.30
C LEU A 26 55.27 -0.93 -18.25
N GLU A 27 55.72 -0.66 -17.02
CA GLU A 27 55.61 -1.59 -15.89
C GLU A 27 54.16 -1.89 -15.51
N ALA A 28 53.26 -0.90 -15.66
CA ALA A 28 51.82 -1.12 -15.44
C ALA A 28 51.23 -2.08 -16.49
N ALA A 29 51.61 -1.94 -17.77
CA ALA A 29 51.23 -2.89 -18.81
C ALA A 29 51.75 -4.32 -18.50
N ALA A 30 53.02 -4.46 -18.12
CA ALA A 30 53.55 -5.76 -17.71
C ALA A 30 52.80 -6.34 -16.49
N SER A 31 52.49 -5.52 -15.50
CA SER A 31 51.78 -5.95 -14.30
C SER A 31 50.40 -6.55 -14.59
N ILE A 32 49.70 -6.05 -15.61
CA ILE A 32 48.44 -6.64 -16.06
C ILE A 32 48.66 -8.07 -16.58
N TRP A 33 49.65 -8.27 -17.47
CA TRP A 33 49.98 -9.60 -17.98
C TRP A 33 50.45 -10.57 -16.89
N LYS A 34 51.32 -10.12 -15.97
CA LYS A 34 51.76 -10.91 -14.80
C LYS A 34 50.58 -11.42 -13.98
N ASN A 35 49.54 -10.60 -13.80
CA ASN A 35 48.36 -11.00 -13.02
C ASN A 35 47.39 -11.95 -13.76
N ILE A 36 47.53 -12.09 -15.08
CA ILE A 36 46.68 -12.92 -15.94
C ILE A 36 47.28 -14.32 -16.12
N ILE A 37 48.58 -14.38 -16.39
CA ILE A 37 49.31 -15.62 -16.67
C ILE A 37 49.62 -16.31 -15.36
N ASN A 38 49.29 -17.59 -15.23
CA ASN A 38 49.54 -18.41 -14.04
C ASN A 38 50.71 -19.38 -14.22
N ASP A 39 51.34 -19.40 -15.40
CA ASP A 39 52.53 -20.20 -15.66
C ASP A 39 53.71 -19.75 -14.81
N GLU A 40 54.63 -20.69 -14.62
CA GLU A 40 55.97 -20.48 -14.09
C GLU A 40 56.93 -21.15 -15.09
N PHE A 41 57.68 -20.36 -15.84
CA PHE A 41 58.68 -20.89 -16.75
C PHE A 41 59.92 -21.31 -15.97
N THR A 42 60.72 -22.17 -16.60
CA THR A 42 62.02 -22.51 -16.01
C THR A 42 63.00 -21.35 -16.19
N ASP A 43 63.55 -20.85 -15.08
CA ASP A 43 64.59 -19.81 -15.05
C ASP A 43 65.73 -20.07 -16.04
N ILE A 44 66.18 -19.00 -16.70
CA ILE A 44 67.37 -19.03 -17.54
C ILE A 44 68.58 -18.56 -16.72
N PRO A 45 69.64 -19.39 -16.58
CA PRO A 45 70.81 -19.00 -15.81
C PRO A 45 71.56 -17.79 -16.39
N THR A 46 72.35 -17.14 -15.54
CA THR A 46 73.32 -16.13 -15.97
C THR A 46 74.36 -16.75 -16.90
N GLY A 47 74.81 -16.00 -17.91
CA GLY A 47 75.81 -16.44 -18.88
C GLY A 47 75.25 -17.24 -20.07
N THR A 48 73.93 -17.47 -20.12
CA THR A 48 73.27 -18.14 -21.25
C THR A 48 73.31 -17.25 -22.49
N GLN A 49 73.67 -17.84 -23.64
CA GLN A 49 73.66 -17.15 -24.93
C GLN A 49 72.21 -16.93 -25.38
N ILE A 50 71.83 -15.68 -25.63
CA ILE A 50 70.52 -15.28 -26.13
C ILE A 50 70.67 -14.47 -27.41
N SER A 51 69.61 -14.43 -28.22
CA SER A 51 69.53 -13.53 -29.37
C SER A 51 68.23 -12.75 -29.35
N VAL A 52 68.32 -11.45 -29.62
CA VAL A 52 67.18 -10.52 -29.61
C VAL A 52 67.31 -9.56 -30.79
N ARG A 53 66.18 -9.16 -31.37
CA ARG A 53 66.12 -8.09 -32.38
C ARG A 53 66.38 -6.77 -31.67
N GLN A 54 67.43 -6.06 -32.05
CA GLN A 54 67.80 -4.81 -31.40
C GLN A 54 66.71 -3.75 -31.70
N PRO A 55 66.06 -3.13 -30.69
CA PRO A 55 64.87 -2.30 -30.92
C PRO A 55 65.05 -1.09 -31.85
N VAL A 56 66.27 -0.57 -32.00
CA VAL A 56 66.54 0.63 -32.81
C VAL A 56 67.05 0.26 -34.20
N THR A 57 68.07 -0.60 -34.27
CA THR A 57 68.74 -0.98 -35.53
C THR A 57 68.06 -2.15 -36.24
N GLU A 58 67.14 -2.85 -35.57
CA GLU A 58 66.45 -4.05 -36.04
C GLU A 58 67.33 -5.28 -36.32
N GLU A 59 68.64 -5.17 -36.14
CA GLU A 59 69.55 -6.28 -36.33
C GLU A 59 69.42 -7.28 -35.18
N PHE A 60 69.46 -8.58 -35.49
CA PHE A 60 69.57 -9.60 -34.46
C PHE A 60 70.97 -9.59 -33.88
N ILE A 61 71.04 -9.34 -32.57
CA ILE A 61 72.28 -9.37 -31.81
C ILE A 61 72.28 -10.56 -30.86
N SER A 62 73.46 -11.11 -30.61
CA SER A 62 73.63 -12.27 -29.74
C SER A 62 74.64 -11.95 -28.64
N PHE A 63 74.26 -12.17 -27.38
CA PHE A 63 75.12 -11.94 -26.22
C PHE A 63 74.77 -12.88 -25.06
N LYS A 64 75.61 -12.90 -24.03
CA LYS A 64 75.37 -13.69 -22.81
C LYS A 64 74.56 -12.89 -21.79
N THR A 65 73.59 -13.51 -21.15
CA THR A 65 72.81 -12.91 -20.06
C THR A 65 73.73 -12.47 -18.91
N SER A 66 73.50 -11.27 -18.38
CA SER A 66 74.27 -10.70 -17.26
C SER A 66 73.67 -11.00 -15.88
N ALA A 67 72.45 -11.54 -15.86
CA ALA A 67 71.66 -11.94 -14.70
C ALA A 67 70.78 -13.15 -15.09
N PRO A 68 70.21 -13.92 -14.14
CA PRO A 68 69.20 -14.91 -14.48
C PRO A 68 67.96 -14.23 -15.05
N ILE A 69 67.25 -14.90 -15.96
CA ILE A 69 65.93 -14.48 -16.43
C ILE A 69 64.91 -15.38 -15.76
N ASP A 70 64.09 -14.75 -14.93
CA ASP A 70 62.86 -15.28 -14.36
C ASP A 70 61.73 -14.96 -15.35
N ASP A 71 61.17 -16.00 -15.96
CA ASP A 71 60.21 -16.01 -17.07
C ASP A 71 60.61 -15.28 -18.36
N LEU A 72 60.52 -13.94 -18.39
CA LEU A 72 60.63 -13.14 -19.60
C LEU A 72 61.37 -11.81 -19.36
N THR A 73 62.42 -11.56 -20.16
CA THR A 73 63.06 -10.23 -20.25
C THR A 73 62.78 -9.57 -21.61
N ILE A 74 62.21 -8.37 -21.60
CA ILE A 74 61.89 -7.60 -22.81
C ILE A 74 62.88 -6.45 -22.97
N PHE A 75 63.61 -6.45 -24.08
CA PHE A 75 64.53 -5.38 -24.44
C PHE A 75 63.77 -4.26 -25.15
N VAL A 76 63.86 -3.04 -24.65
CA VAL A 76 63.04 -1.93 -25.16
C VAL A 76 63.87 -0.80 -25.75
N GLY A 77 63.31 -0.16 -26.76
CA GLY A 77 63.85 1.06 -27.38
C GLY A 77 62.75 1.86 -28.07
N ALA A 78 63.13 2.97 -28.68
CA ALA A 78 62.20 3.83 -29.42
C ALA A 78 62.90 4.45 -30.62
N LYS A 79 62.17 4.57 -31.73
CA LYS A 79 62.59 5.27 -32.96
C LYS A 79 61.35 5.72 -33.74
N ASP A 80 61.56 6.45 -34.82
CA ASP A 80 60.52 6.74 -35.81
C ASP A 80 60.15 5.46 -36.57
N LEU A 81 58.89 5.03 -36.48
CA LEU A 81 58.37 3.80 -37.08
C LEU A 81 57.53 4.02 -38.34
N ASP A 82 57.45 5.25 -38.85
CA ASP A 82 56.74 5.60 -40.10
C ASP A 82 55.31 5.02 -40.19
N GLY A 83 54.53 5.21 -39.11
CA GLY A 83 53.10 4.93 -39.06
C GLY A 83 52.65 3.80 -38.13
N ASN A 84 53.56 2.98 -37.60
CA ASN A 84 53.24 2.01 -36.55
C ASN A 84 53.42 2.64 -35.16
N LEU A 85 52.52 2.36 -34.21
CA LEU A 85 52.65 2.83 -32.82
C LEU A 85 53.76 2.07 -32.06
N GLY A 86 53.94 0.80 -32.39
CA GLY A 86 54.93 -0.08 -31.79
C GLY A 86 55.21 -1.30 -32.65
N GLU A 87 56.33 -1.97 -32.35
CA GLU A 87 56.69 -3.26 -32.93
C GLU A 87 57.29 -4.17 -31.85
N GLY A 88 56.55 -5.20 -31.47
CA GLY A 88 56.92 -6.22 -30.50
C GLY A 88 57.13 -7.59 -31.11
N GLY A 89 58.03 -8.37 -30.52
CA GLY A 89 58.20 -9.76 -30.92
C GLY A 89 59.15 -10.55 -30.01
N PRO A 90 59.06 -11.89 -30.04
CA PRO A 90 59.96 -12.74 -29.28
C PRO A 90 61.38 -12.66 -29.85
N GLY A 91 62.38 -12.84 -28.99
CA GLY A 91 63.76 -12.98 -29.43
C GLY A 91 63.99 -14.30 -30.16
N ALA A 92 65.12 -14.38 -30.87
CA ALA A 92 65.51 -15.58 -31.58
C ALA A 92 66.12 -16.61 -30.60
N GLY A 93 65.63 -17.84 -30.69
CA GLY A 93 66.10 -18.95 -29.85
C GLY A 93 65.88 -20.30 -30.51
N SER A 94 66.51 -21.32 -29.94
CA SER A 94 66.33 -22.72 -30.33
C SER A 94 65.82 -23.54 -29.14
N GLY A 95 65.07 -24.61 -29.41
CA GLY A 95 64.51 -25.50 -28.38
C GLY A 95 62.99 -25.38 -28.22
N SER A 96 62.43 -26.27 -27.41
CA SER A 96 60.97 -26.46 -27.24
C SER A 96 60.24 -25.18 -26.85
N ARG A 97 60.87 -24.32 -26.05
CA ARG A 97 60.30 -23.05 -25.59
C ARG A 97 60.00 -22.04 -26.71
N TYR A 98 60.70 -22.09 -27.84
CA TYR A 98 60.51 -21.17 -28.98
C TYR A 98 59.77 -21.82 -30.16
N THR A 99 59.87 -23.15 -30.30
CA THR A 99 59.34 -23.87 -31.48
C THR A 99 58.28 -24.92 -31.15
N GLY A 100 58.01 -25.16 -29.86
CA GLY A 100 56.99 -26.11 -29.40
C GLY A 100 55.58 -25.53 -29.44
N SER A 101 54.60 -26.37 -29.12
CA SER A 101 53.20 -25.97 -28.95
C SER A 101 52.90 -25.29 -27.61
N ASP A 102 53.84 -25.37 -26.67
CA ASP A 102 53.84 -24.66 -25.40
C ASP A 102 54.91 -23.55 -25.50
N PHE A 103 54.48 -22.35 -25.87
CA PHE A 103 55.38 -21.25 -26.21
C PHE A 103 55.78 -20.44 -24.97
N GLN A 104 57.09 -20.39 -24.70
CA GLN A 104 57.66 -19.86 -23.46
C GLN A 104 58.94 -19.03 -23.72
N PRO A 105 58.81 -17.87 -24.39
CA PRO A 105 59.97 -17.06 -24.76
C PRO A 105 60.67 -16.55 -23.50
N ALA A 106 62.01 -16.60 -23.46
CA ALA A 106 62.75 -16.01 -22.34
C ALA A 106 63.12 -14.56 -22.61
N VAL A 107 63.14 -14.17 -23.89
CA VAL A 107 63.50 -12.82 -24.30
C VAL A 107 62.56 -12.33 -25.38
N GLY A 108 62.33 -11.03 -25.39
CA GLY A 108 61.60 -10.33 -26.43
C GLY A 108 62.19 -8.95 -26.69
N SER A 109 61.72 -8.28 -27.73
CA SER A 109 62.03 -6.89 -28.00
C SER A 109 60.77 -6.11 -28.30
N ILE A 110 60.70 -4.86 -27.83
CA ILE A 110 59.65 -3.92 -28.23
C ILE A 110 60.30 -2.59 -28.62
N THR A 111 59.85 -2.05 -29.75
CA THR A 111 60.17 -0.71 -30.21
C THR A 111 58.91 0.14 -30.20
N PHE A 112 58.96 1.35 -29.65
CA PHE A 112 57.83 2.30 -29.70
C PHE A 112 58.14 3.48 -30.60
N ASP A 113 57.11 4.04 -31.21
CA ASP A 113 57.24 5.24 -32.05
C ASP A 113 57.58 6.50 -31.23
N THR A 114 58.47 7.33 -31.76
CA THR A 114 58.90 8.56 -31.09
C THR A 114 58.07 9.80 -31.43
N ASN A 115 57.28 9.76 -32.49
CA ASN A 115 56.60 10.89 -33.13
C ASN A 115 55.08 10.94 -32.87
N ASP A 116 54.49 9.87 -32.35
CA ASP A 116 53.06 9.79 -32.04
C ASP A 116 52.60 10.61 -30.81
N ASN A 117 51.30 10.92 -30.80
CA ASN A 117 50.67 11.67 -29.71
C ASN A 117 50.33 10.76 -28.51
N TRP A 118 51.35 10.41 -27.74
CA TRP A 118 51.24 9.53 -26.58
C TRP A 118 50.57 10.16 -25.36
N PHE A 119 49.74 9.38 -24.68
CA PHE A 119 49.32 9.58 -23.31
C PHE A 119 50.05 8.58 -22.40
N PHE A 120 50.89 9.10 -21.50
CA PHE A 120 51.57 8.30 -20.48
C PHE A 120 50.82 8.47 -19.16
N ASP A 121 50.06 7.45 -18.79
CA ASP A 121 49.17 7.54 -17.65
C ASP A 121 49.92 7.43 -16.31
N SER A 122 49.77 8.47 -15.47
CA SER A 122 50.32 8.50 -14.11
C SER A 122 49.43 7.79 -13.08
N THR A 123 48.21 7.43 -13.46
CA THR A 123 47.19 6.70 -12.68
C THR A 123 46.70 5.44 -13.39
N PRO A 124 47.56 4.43 -13.65
CA PRO A 124 47.24 3.26 -14.49
C PRO A 124 46.03 2.42 -14.09
N SER A 125 45.54 2.57 -12.85
CA SER A 125 44.34 1.89 -12.35
C SER A 125 43.03 2.47 -12.88
N THR A 126 43.07 3.65 -13.50
CA THR A 126 41.92 4.35 -14.09
C THR A 126 42.19 4.71 -15.54
N ASP A 127 41.16 4.96 -16.34
CA ASP A 127 41.26 5.32 -17.76
C ASP A 127 40.42 6.55 -18.14
N SER A 128 39.75 7.17 -17.17
CA SER A 128 38.85 8.31 -17.39
C SER A 128 39.55 9.63 -17.76
N ASP A 129 40.87 9.68 -17.61
CA ASP A 129 41.74 10.84 -17.82
C ASP A 129 42.48 10.81 -19.16
N ILE A 130 42.33 9.73 -19.93
CA ILE A 130 42.91 9.58 -21.26
C ILE A 130 42.33 10.65 -22.18
N ARG A 131 43.21 11.39 -22.85
CA ARG A 131 42.81 12.45 -23.78
C ARG A 131 42.25 11.83 -25.04
N TRP A 132 41.08 12.30 -25.47
CA TRP A 132 40.34 11.80 -26.64
C TRP A 132 41.16 11.72 -27.95
N ASN A 133 42.23 12.51 -28.10
CA ASN A 133 43.06 12.57 -29.30
C ASN A 133 44.48 11.99 -29.12
N SER A 134 44.77 11.36 -27.98
CA SER A 134 46.07 10.73 -27.70
C SER A 134 45.94 9.20 -27.64
N TYR A 135 46.98 8.50 -28.07
CA TYR A 135 47.08 7.05 -27.92
C TYR A 135 47.53 6.70 -26.49
N ASP A 136 46.82 5.80 -25.83
CA ASP A 136 47.20 5.32 -24.50
C ASP A 136 48.43 4.40 -24.59
N PHE A 137 49.55 4.83 -24.02
CA PHE A 137 50.80 4.07 -24.09
C PHE A 137 50.68 2.69 -23.41
N ILE A 138 49.86 2.58 -22.36
CA ILE A 138 49.62 1.30 -21.68
C ILE A 138 48.93 0.31 -22.61
N ALA A 139 47.89 0.74 -23.34
CA ALA A 139 47.21 -0.10 -24.33
C ALA A 139 48.15 -0.59 -25.43
N THR A 140 48.99 0.28 -26.01
CA THR A 140 49.96 -0.15 -27.02
C THR A 140 51.03 -1.08 -26.42
N ALA A 141 51.55 -0.77 -25.24
CA ALA A 141 52.51 -1.66 -24.58
C ALA A 141 51.91 -3.05 -24.29
N LEU A 142 50.64 -3.12 -23.88
CA LEU A 142 49.93 -4.39 -23.70
C LEU A 142 49.85 -5.18 -25.00
N HIS A 143 49.52 -4.50 -26.11
CA HIS A 143 49.48 -5.08 -27.46
C HIS A 143 50.83 -5.68 -27.86
N GLU A 144 51.90 -4.89 -27.76
CA GLU A 144 53.25 -5.34 -28.14
C GLU A 144 53.77 -6.46 -27.23
N ILE A 145 53.44 -6.44 -25.93
CA ILE A 145 53.73 -7.58 -25.05
C ILE A 145 52.97 -8.83 -25.51
N GLY A 146 51.74 -8.70 -26.01
CA GLY A 146 50.99 -9.81 -26.61
C GLY A 146 51.72 -10.45 -27.79
N HIS A 147 52.36 -9.63 -28.64
CA HIS A 147 53.25 -10.14 -29.69
C HIS A 147 54.53 -10.77 -29.14
N VAL A 148 55.14 -10.21 -28.09
CA VAL A 148 56.29 -10.86 -27.43
C VAL A 148 55.90 -12.23 -26.86
N LEU A 149 54.70 -12.34 -26.28
CA LEU A 149 54.12 -13.58 -25.76
C LEU A 149 53.70 -14.56 -26.86
N GLY A 150 53.81 -14.18 -28.14
CA GLY A 150 53.75 -15.11 -29.27
C GLY A 150 52.49 -15.03 -30.12
N VAL A 151 51.55 -14.13 -29.82
CA VAL A 151 50.36 -13.95 -30.65
C VAL A 151 50.79 -13.34 -31.99
N GLY A 152 50.55 -14.03 -33.11
CA GLY A 152 50.90 -13.57 -34.45
C GLY A 152 52.40 -13.61 -34.82
N THR A 153 53.27 -14.03 -33.91
CA THR A 153 54.73 -13.95 -34.04
C THR A 153 55.46 -15.24 -33.65
N SER A 154 54.74 -16.24 -33.11
CA SER A 154 55.30 -17.52 -32.70
C SER A 154 54.92 -18.64 -33.64
N ARG A 155 55.79 -19.66 -33.70
CA ARG A 155 55.47 -20.89 -34.42
C ARG A 155 54.27 -21.62 -33.83
N ALA A 156 54.04 -21.51 -32.51
CA ALA A 156 52.87 -22.08 -31.85
C ALA A 156 51.57 -21.47 -32.41
N PHE A 157 51.55 -20.15 -32.60
CA PHE A 157 50.45 -19.45 -33.25
C PHE A 157 50.32 -19.86 -34.72
N ASP A 158 51.40 -19.84 -35.50
CA ASP A 158 51.40 -20.19 -36.93
C ASP A 158 50.87 -21.61 -37.20
N ASN A 159 51.21 -22.57 -36.33
CA ASN A 159 50.70 -23.94 -36.42
C ASN A 159 49.18 -24.03 -36.28
N LEU A 160 48.54 -22.99 -35.73
CA LEU A 160 47.10 -22.85 -35.56
C LEU A 160 46.51 -21.83 -36.54
N VAL A 161 47.23 -21.45 -37.60
CA VAL A 161 46.70 -20.64 -38.70
C VAL A 161 46.33 -21.53 -39.89
N SER A 162 45.14 -21.32 -40.45
CA SER A 162 44.66 -21.98 -41.66
C SER A 162 44.02 -20.96 -42.60
N GLY A 163 44.68 -20.68 -43.72
CA GLY A 163 44.27 -19.59 -44.61
C GLY A 163 44.38 -18.23 -43.93
N GLN A 164 43.27 -17.48 -43.88
CA GLN A 164 43.18 -16.18 -43.19
C GLN A 164 42.55 -16.28 -41.80
N TYR A 165 42.62 -17.45 -41.16
CA TYR A 165 41.94 -17.70 -39.90
C TYR A 165 42.86 -18.36 -38.87
N PHE A 166 42.76 -17.92 -37.62
CA PHE A 166 43.28 -18.65 -36.47
C PHE A 166 42.24 -19.69 -36.02
N ILE A 167 42.66 -20.95 -35.94
CA ILE A 167 41.82 -22.13 -35.71
C ILE A 167 42.02 -22.77 -34.34
N GLY A 168 42.62 -22.04 -33.40
CA GLY A 168 42.76 -22.42 -31.99
C GLY A 168 41.43 -22.87 -31.38
N SER A 169 41.50 -23.92 -30.57
CA SER A 169 40.32 -24.56 -29.99
C SER A 169 39.57 -23.67 -29.01
N LYS A 170 40.28 -22.94 -28.15
CA LYS A 170 39.70 -22.04 -27.14
C LYS A 170 39.18 -20.77 -27.80
N ALA A 171 39.94 -20.21 -28.73
CA ALA A 171 39.54 -19.02 -29.47
C ALA A 171 38.23 -19.28 -30.25
N LYS A 172 38.10 -20.45 -30.89
CA LYS A 172 36.83 -20.86 -31.54
C LYS A 172 35.67 -20.93 -30.56
N ILE A 173 35.85 -21.47 -29.35
CA ILE A 173 34.78 -21.53 -28.34
C ILE A 173 34.30 -20.11 -27.98
N VAL A 174 35.24 -19.17 -27.79
CA VAL A 174 34.91 -17.75 -27.53
C VAL A 174 34.10 -17.13 -28.67
N ASN A 175 34.28 -17.60 -29.90
CA ASN A 175 33.57 -17.15 -31.10
C ASN A 175 32.50 -18.15 -31.60
N ALA A 176 31.75 -18.76 -30.68
CA ALA A 176 30.62 -19.65 -31.01
C ALA A 176 30.97 -20.79 -31.99
N GLY A 177 32.17 -21.34 -31.86
CA GLY A 177 32.72 -22.43 -32.66
C GLY A 177 33.38 -22.00 -33.97
N GLN A 178 33.31 -20.72 -34.35
CA GLN A 178 33.86 -20.21 -35.61
C GLN A 178 35.32 -19.78 -35.47
N ALA A 179 36.11 -20.00 -36.53
CA ALA A 179 37.51 -19.56 -36.56
C ALA A 179 37.62 -18.04 -36.49
N ILE A 180 38.76 -17.55 -36.00
CA ILE A 180 38.98 -16.11 -35.79
C ILE A 180 39.62 -15.52 -37.04
N PRO A 181 39.01 -14.51 -37.68
CA PRO A 181 39.60 -13.90 -38.86
C PRO A 181 40.86 -13.10 -38.48
N LEU A 182 41.88 -13.22 -39.32
CA LEU A 182 43.15 -12.51 -39.19
C LEU A 182 43.26 -11.39 -40.23
N ALA A 183 43.96 -10.33 -39.87
CA ALA A 183 44.29 -9.25 -40.79
C ALA A 183 45.24 -9.75 -41.92
N PRO A 184 45.35 -9.01 -43.04
CA PRO A 184 46.38 -9.27 -44.04
C PRO A 184 47.78 -9.32 -43.38
N GLY A 185 48.56 -10.35 -43.67
CA GLY A 185 49.86 -10.60 -43.01
C GLY A 185 49.80 -11.61 -41.86
N LEU A 186 48.61 -12.00 -41.40
CA LEU A 186 48.36 -13.10 -40.44
C LEU A 186 48.90 -12.88 -39.01
N SER A 187 49.58 -11.77 -38.73
CA SER A 187 50.11 -11.45 -37.40
C SER A 187 49.13 -10.74 -36.46
N HIS A 188 47.99 -10.26 -36.96
CA HIS A 188 46.98 -9.58 -36.14
C HIS A 188 45.60 -10.20 -36.32
N ILE A 189 44.73 -9.98 -35.33
CA ILE A 189 43.29 -10.25 -35.49
C ILE A 189 42.72 -9.25 -36.50
N GLN A 190 41.67 -9.62 -37.24
CA GLN A 190 41.07 -8.69 -38.20
C GLN A 190 40.57 -7.42 -37.49
N ASP A 191 40.88 -6.26 -38.10
CA ASP A 191 40.42 -4.94 -37.67
C ASP A 191 38.90 -4.91 -37.40
N GLY A 192 38.55 -4.41 -36.22
CA GLY A 192 37.18 -4.25 -35.74
C GLY A 192 36.48 -5.56 -35.38
N PHE A 193 37.18 -6.70 -35.38
CA PHE A 193 36.54 -7.99 -35.11
C PHE A 193 36.13 -8.14 -33.64
N ILE A 194 34.85 -8.45 -33.44
CA ILE A 194 34.25 -8.74 -32.13
C ILE A 194 33.66 -10.16 -32.19
N PRO A 195 34.10 -11.09 -31.32
CA PRO A 195 33.52 -12.43 -31.26
C PRO A 195 32.01 -12.42 -31.01
N ALA A 196 31.32 -13.40 -31.57
CA ALA A 196 29.88 -13.54 -31.37
C ALA A 196 29.51 -13.59 -29.88
N GLY A 197 28.62 -12.68 -29.44
CA GLY A 197 28.16 -12.59 -28.04
C GLY A 197 29.06 -11.80 -27.10
N LEU A 198 30.13 -11.18 -27.61
CA LEU A 198 30.96 -10.23 -26.86
C LEU A 198 30.76 -8.79 -27.38
N THR A 199 31.28 -7.82 -26.62
CA THR A 199 31.12 -6.38 -26.89
C THR A 199 32.46 -5.65 -27.06
N THR A 200 33.58 -6.35 -26.95
CA THR A 200 34.93 -5.76 -26.95
C THR A 200 35.76 -6.36 -28.07
N GLN A 201 36.48 -5.51 -28.80
CA GLN A 201 37.48 -5.91 -29.80
C GLN A 201 38.73 -6.49 -29.13
N SER A 202 39.45 -7.32 -29.87
CA SER A 202 40.75 -7.88 -29.45
C SER A 202 41.75 -6.77 -29.11
N LEU A 203 42.56 -6.98 -28.08
CA LEU A 203 43.75 -6.16 -27.85
C LEU A 203 44.70 -6.23 -29.04
N LEU A 204 44.80 -7.38 -29.72
CA LEU A 204 45.68 -7.66 -30.86
C LEU A 204 45.05 -7.29 -32.21
N ASP A 205 44.16 -6.30 -32.20
CA ASP A 205 43.67 -5.60 -33.40
C ASP A 205 44.78 -4.68 -33.95
N PRO A 206 45.05 -4.65 -35.27
CA PRO A 206 46.12 -3.85 -35.86
C PRO A 206 45.90 -2.34 -35.74
N ILE A 207 44.68 -1.87 -35.44
CA ILE A 207 44.36 -0.46 -35.32
C ILE A 207 44.25 -0.06 -33.84
N GLY A 208 45.19 0.78 -33.41
CA GLY A 208 45.10 1.51 -32.14
C GLY A 208 44.08 2.64 -32.22
N GLU A 209 43.24 2.79 -31.18
CA GLU A 209 42.25 3.86 -31.10
C GLU A 209 42.66 4.90 -30.05
N ALA A 210 42.67 6.18 -30.44
CA ALA A 210 42.95 7.28 -29.53
C ALA A 210 41.82 7.47 -28.51
N GLY A 211 42.15 7.93 -27.30
CA GLY A 211 41.16 8.31 -26.29
C GLY A 211 40.63 7.18 -25.41
N GLN A 212 41.14 5.95 -25.54
CA GLN A 212 40.68 4.83 -24.73
C GLN A 212 41.81 3.85 -24.38
N ARG A 213 41.68 3.16 -23.24
CA ARG A 213 42.53 2.03 -22.87
C ARG A 213 41.89 0.73 -23.31
N ARG A 214 42.63 -0.08 -24.08
CA ARG A 214 42.23 -1.44 -24.44
C ARG A 214 43.02 -2.43 -23.57
N LEU A 215 42.30 -3.29 -22.85
CA LEU A 215 42.87 -4.35 -22.00
C LEU A 215 42.80 -5.71 -22.73
N PRO A 216 43.62 -6.71 -22.34
CA PRO A 216 43.48 -8.07 -22.84
C PRO A 216 42.04 -8.57 -22.67
N THR A 217 41.42 -8.99 -23.77
CA THR A 217 40.07 -9.50 -23.80
C THR A 217 40.03 -11.01 -23.66
N ARG A 218 38.83 -11.57 -23.45
CA ARG A 218 38.63 -13.02 -23.41
C ARG A 218 39.12 -13.74 -24.67
N LEU A 219 39.10 -13.08 -25.83
CA LEU A 219 39.66 -13.64 -27.06
C LEU A 219 41.19 -13.71 -26.97
N ASP A 220 41.85 -12.65 -26.54
CA ASP A 220 43.32 -12.59 -26.43
C ASP A 220 43.83 -13.65 -25.45
N LEU A 221 43.12 -13.83 -24.33
CA LEU A 221 43.42 -14.89 -23.37
C LEU A 221 43.21 -16.29 -23.96
N ALA A 222 42.17 -16.48 -24.78
CA ALA A 222 41.91 -17.77 -25.41
C ALA A 222 43.00 -18.14 -26.43
N ILE A 223 43.50 -17.15 -27.17
CA ILE A 223 44.61 -17.33 -28.09
C ILE A 223 45.89 -17.69 -27.34
N LEU A 224 46.20 -16.99 -26.24
CA LEU A 224 47.32 -17.34 -25.36
C LEU A 224 47.19 -18.77 -24.83
N ALA A 225 45.99 -19.17 -24.39
CA ALA A 225 45.74 -20.53 -23.93
C ALA A 225 45.92 -21.58 -25.05
N ASP A 226 45.52 -21.26 -26.28
CA ASP A 226 45.72 -22.15 -27.43
C ASP A 226 47.21 -22.32 -27.80
N ILE A 227 48.09 -21.37 -27.46
CA ILE A 227 49.54 -21.44 -27.70
C ILE A 227 50.37 -21.87 -26.47
N GLY A 228 49.72 -22.31 -25.39
CA GLY A 228 50.37 -23.00 -24.26
C GLY A 228 50.13 -22.41 -22.88
N TYR A 229 49.68 -21.15 -22.78
CA TYR A 229 49.62 -20.44 -21.50
C TYR A 229 48.43 -20.87 -20.62
N GLN A 230 48.66 -20.99 -19.32
CA GLN A 230 47.67 -21.18 -18.27
C GLN A 230 47.12 -19.84 -17.77
N VAL A 231 46.00 -19.40 -18.36
CA VAL A 231 45.36 -18.11 -18.02
C VAL A 231 43.99 -18.28 -17.32
N VAL A 232 43.59 -19.52 -16.99
CA VAL A 232 42.30 -19.80 -16.34
C VAL A 232 42.48 -19.83 -14.81
N PRO A 233 41.82 -18.92 -14.05
CA PRO A 233 41.97 -18.86 -12.60
C PRO A 233 41.24 -20.02 -11.90
N MET A 234 41.93 -20.68 -10.96
CA MET A 234 41.41 -21.83 -10.20
C MET A 234 41.22 -21.57 -8.70
N ALA A 235 41.89 -20.56 -8.13
CA ALA A 235 41.92 -20.34 -6.68
C ALA A 235 40.55 -19.99 -6.04
N ALA A 236 39.54 -19.60 -6.83
CA ALA A 236 38.19 -19.26 -6.38
C ALA A 236 37.09 -20.14 -7.02
N PHE A 237 37.45 -21.18 -7.76
CA PHE A 237 36.50 -22.01 -8.49
C PHE A 237 35.89 -23.11 -7.60
N SER A 238 34.56 -23.14 -7.49
CA SER A 238 33.83 -24.22 -6.82
C SER A 238 33.14 -25.11 -7.85
N ALA A 239 33.69 -26.30 -8.10
CA ALA A 239 33.16 -27.24 -9.09
C ALA A 239 31.69 -27.63 -8.83
N SER A 240 31.29 -27.86 -7.57
CA SER A 240 29.90 -28.17 -7.24
C SER A 240 28.97 -26.97 -7.37
N THR A 241 29.42 -25.74 -7.12
CA THR A 241 28.62 -24.54 -7.41
C THR A 241 28.50 -24.31 -8.92
N TYR A 242 29.57 -24.56 -9.67
CA TYR A 242 29.57 -24.52 -11.12
C TYR A 242 28.58 -25.52 -11.72
N ILE A 243 28.58 -26.77 -11.26
CA ILE A 243 27.56 -27.75 -11.64
C ILE A 243 26.16 -27.23 -11.29
N ALA A 244 25.93 -26.83 -10.03
CA ALA A 244 24.61 -26.38 -9.58
C ALA A 244 24.10 -25.13 -10.31
N SER A 245 25.01 -24.29 -10.81
CA SER A 245 24.73 -23.07 -11.57
C SER A 245 24.38 -23.34 -13.05
N ASN A 246 24.69 -24.55 -13.56
CA ASN A 246 24.51 -24.92 -14.96
C ASN A 246 23.74 -26.25 -15.05
N ILE A 247 22.45 -26.16 -15.38
CA ILE A 247 21.51 -27.28 -15.37
C ILE A 247 21.97 -28.47 -16.23
N ASP A 248 22.55 -28.22 -17.40
CA ASP A 248 23.07 -29.25 -18.28
C ASP A 248 24.24 -30.03 -17.62
N LEU A 249 25.05 -29.36 -16.79
CA LEU A 249 26.13 -30.01 -16.05
C LEU A 249 25.61 -30.86 -14.90
N ILE A 250 24.47 -30.50 -14.29
CA ILE A 250 23.78 -31.38 -13.32
C ILE A 250 23.44 -32.71 -13.98
N GLN A 251 22.94 -32.67 -15.23
CA GLN A 251 22.53 -33.85 -15.98
C GLN A 251 23.75 -34.65 -16.48
N ALA A 252 24.80 -33.97 -16.94
CA ALA A 252 25.98 -34.60 -17.53
C ALA A 252 26.93 -35.19 -16.47
N PHE A 253 27.18 -34.45 -15.38
CA PHE A 253 28.24 -34.78 -14.43
C PHE A 253 27.71 -35.23 -13.06
N GLY A 254 26.47 -34.86 -12.71
CA GLY A 254 25.98 -35.02 -11.34
C GLY A 254 26.99 -34.44 -10.35
N ASN A 255 27.39 -35.20 -9.33
CA ASN A 255 28.35 -34.74 -8.32
C ASN A 255 29.84 -34.92 -8.72
N ASN A 256 30.14 -35.23 -9.98
CA ASN A 256 31.52 -35.41 -10.44
C ASN A 256 32.23 -34.06 -10.59
N THR A 257 32.79 -33.58 -9.48
CA THR A 257 33.53 -32.31 -9.43
C THR A 257 34.80 -32.32 -10.27
N GLY A 258 35.45 -33.48 -10.47
CA GLY A 258 36.62 -33.61 -11.35
C GLY A 258 36.27 -33.33 -12.81
N ALA A 259 35.20 -33.96 -13.32
CA ALA A 259 34.70 -33.70 -14.67
C ALA A 259 34.26 -32.24 -14.84
N ALA A 260 33.64 -31.66 -13.82
CA ALA A 260 33.23 -30.26 -13.85
C ALA A 260 34.42 -29.28 -13.86
N THR A 261 35.49 -29.56 -13.10
CA THR A 261 36.73 -28.78 -13.15
C THR A 261 37.37 -28.85 -14.53
N GLN A 262 37.50 -30.07 -15.08
CA GLN A 262 38.04 -30.26 -16.42
C GLN A 262 37.21 -29.53 -17.47
N HIS A 263 35.88 -29.68 -17.42
CA HIS A 263 34.97 -28.99 -18.32
C HIS A 263 35.11 -27.47 -18.20
N TYR A 264 35.25 -26.92 -16.99
CA TYR A 264 35.40 -25.48 -16.82
C TYR A 264 36.68 -24.95 -17.45
N THR A 265 37.81 -25.62 -17.24
CA THR A 265 39.11 -25.22 -17.82
C THR A 265 39.14 -25.39 -19.33
N GLU A 266 38.48 -26.43 -19.85
CA GLU A 266 38.50 -26.74 -21.27
C GLU A 266 37.47 -25.94 -22.08
N TYR A 267 36.29 -25.68 -21.51
CA TYR A 267 35.15 -25.09 -22.20
C TYR A 267 34.51 -23.98 -21.38
N GLY A 268 34.12 -24.25 -20.13
CA GLY A 268 33.21 -23.40 -19.36
C GLY A 268 33.69 -21.96 -19.13
N TYR A 269 34.99 -21.75 -18.89
CA TYR A 269 35.58 -20.41 -18.78
C TYR A 269 35.43 -19.63 -20.10
N TRP A 270 35.74 -20.28 -21.22
CA TRP A 270 35.72 -19.70 -22.56
C TRP A 270 34.29 -19.44 -23.07
N GLU A 271 33.35 -20.31 -22.70
CA GLU A 271 31.92 -20.14 -22.93
C GLU A 271 31.31 -19.03 -22.07
N GLY A 272 31.98 -18.60 -20.99
CA GLY A 272 31.45 -17.62 -20.03
C GLY A 272 30.35 -18.18 -19.13
N ARG A 273 30.40 -19.50 -18.84
CA ARG A 273 29.40 -20.14 -17.99
C ARG A 273 29.44 -19.61 -16.56
N SER A 274 28.26 -19.48 -15.95
CA SER A 274 28.14 -18.97 -14.58
C SER A 274 28.77 -19.93 -13.56
N THR A 275 29.53 -19.39 -12.61
CA THR A 275 30.10 -20.13 -11.49
C THR A 275 29.41 -19.84 -10.15
N THR A 276 28.39 -18.97 -10.15
CA THR A 276 27.81 -18.38 -8.93
C THR A 276 26.29 -18.18 -8.97
N SER A 277 25.60 -18.50 -10.06
CA SER A 277 24.14 -18.29 -10.16
C SER A 277 23.34 -19.11 -9.16
N PHE A 278 23.85 -20.27 -8.72
CA PHE A 278 23.24 -21.06 -7.68
C PHE A 278 23.72 -20.66 -6.28
N ASN A 279 22.78 -20.21 -5.43
CA ASN A 279 23.06 -19.89 -4.03
C ASN A 279 22.58 -21.01 -3.09
N ALA A 280 23.55 -21.77 -2.56
CA ALA A 280 23.28 -22.90 -1.67
C ALA A 280 22.55 -22.50 -0.37
N GLY A 281 22.88 -21.34 0.20
CA GLY A 281 22.22 -20.83 1.40
C GLY A 281 20.77 -20.45 1.13
N GLN A 282 20.48 -19.88 -0.04
CA GLN A 282 19.11 -19.54 -0.45
C GLN A 282 18.28 -20.79 -0.66
N TYR A 283 18.86 -21.78 -1.34
CA TYR A 283 18.24 -23.07 -1.54
C TYR A 283 17.90 -23.73 -0.19
N LEU A 284 18.85 -23.75 0.74
CA LEU A 284 18.64 -24.30 2.07
C LEU A 284 17.56 -23.55 2.85
N ALA A 285 17.59 -22.21 2.87
CA ALA A 285 16.56 -21.39 3.54
C ALA A 285 15.16 -21.56 2.93
N SER A 286 15.08 -21.87 1.63
CA SER A 286 13.84 -22.09 0.89
C SER A 286 13.22 -23.47 1.14
N ASN A 287 13.95 -24.40 1.77
CA ASN A 287 13.53 -25.79 1.99
C ASN A 287 13.75 -26.20 3.45
N ALA A 288 12.71 -26.05 4.27
CA ALA A 288 12.74 -26.25 5.72
C ALA A 288 13.20 -27.66 6.15
N ASP A 289 12.82 -28.69 5.41
CA ASP A 289 13.25 -30.08 5.66
C ASP A 289 14.77 -30.26 5.48
N LEU A 290 15.39 -29.53 4.55
CA LEU A 290 16.84 -29.53 4.38
C LEU A 290 17.56 -28.82 5.53
N ILE A 291 16.95 -27.77 6.11
CA ILE A 291 17.46 -27.15 7.35
C ILE A 291 17.46 -28.18 8.49
N GLN A 292 16.39 -28.97 8.59
CA GLN A 292 16.28 -30.02 9.61
C GLN A 292 17.29 -31.15 9.39
N ALA A 293 17.52 -31.55 8.14
CA ALA A 293 18.43 -32.65 7.79
C ALA A 293 19.92 -32.26 7.87
N PHE A 294 20.28 -31.06 7.39
CA PHE A 294 21.68 -30.68 7.19
C PHE A 294 22.16 -29.56 8.12
N GLY A 295 21.26 -28.81 8.74
CA GLY A 295 21.63 -27.54 9.38
C GLY A 295 22.31 -26.59 8.37
N TYR A 296 23.19 -25.70 8.84
CA TYR A 296 23.96 -24.81 7.96
C TYR A 296 25.15 -25.53 7.31
N ASN A 297 24.87 -26.38 6.31
CA ASN A 297 25.87 -27.08 5.52
C ASN A 297 25.65 -26.82 4.02
N LEU A 298 26.37 -25.82 3.50
CA LEU A 298 26.23 -25.39 2.10
C LEU A 298 26.72 -26.44 1.10
N GLU A 299 27.68 -27.29 1.48
CA GLU A 299 28.15 -28.39 0.63
C GLU A 299 27.06 -29.43 0.49
N ALA A 300 26.49 -29.91 1.61
CA ALA A 300 25.39 -30.86 1.59
C ALA A 300 24.18 -30.32 0.80
N ALA A 301 23.87 -29.03 0.95
CA ALA A 301 22.81 -28.38 0.19
C ALA A 301 23.09 -28.37 -1.33
N ARG A 302 24.33 -28.08 -1.76
CA ARG A 302 24.72 -28.16 -3.18
C ARG A 302 24.63 -29.59 -3.71
N GLN A 303 25.21 -30.56 -3.00
CA GLN A 303 25.17 -31.97 -3.38
C GLN A 303 23.72 -32.48 -3.48
N HIS A 304 22.87 -32.10 -2.53
CA HIS A 304 21.45 -32.44 -2.55
C HIS A 304 20.72 -31.81 -3.75
N TYR A 305 20.98 -30.53 -4.06
CA TYR A 305 20.35 -29.88 -5.20
C TYR A 305 20.71 -30.58 -6.52
N ILE A 306 22.00 -30.87 -6.72
CA ILE A 306 22.52 -31.55 -7.91
C ILE A 306 21.93 -32.96 -8.02
N GLN A 307 21.89 -33.72 -6.93
CA GLN A 307 21.47 -35.12 -6.95
C GLN A 307 19.95 -35.31 -7.03
N TYR A 308 19.18 -34.45 -6.34
CA TYR A 308 17.74 -34.62 -6.15
C TYR A 308 16.98 -33.33 -6.43
N GLY A 309 17.37 -32.22 -5.80
CA GLY A 309 16.58 -30.99 -5.73
C GLY A 309 16.20 -30.38 -7.07
N TYR A 310 17.09 -30.44 -8.06
CA TYR A 310 16.80 -30.00 -9.42
C TYR A 310 15.68 -30.82 -10.07
N ARG A 311 15.72 -32.16 -9.95
CA ARG A 311 14.72 -33.08 -10.53
C ARG A 311 13.38 -33.02 -9.81
N GLU A 312 13.42 -32.77 -8.51
CA GLU A 312 12.23 -32.58 -7.66
C GLU A 312 11.54 -31.23 -7.89
N GLY A 313 12.17 -30.30 -8.63
CA GLY A 313 11.64 -28.95 -8.82
C GLY A 313 11.64 -28.11 -7.54
N ARG A 314 12.58 -28.39 -6.62
CA ARG A 314 12.65 -27.66 -5.34
C ARG A 314 12.96 -26.19 -5.54
N SER A 315 12.31 -25.34 -4.74
CA SER A 315 12.50 -23.89 -4.83
C SER A 315 13.92 -23.49 -4.44
N THR A 316 14.51 -22.59 -5.22
CA THR A 316 15.80 -21.95 -4.96
C THR A 316 15.65 -20.50 -4.55
N THR A 317 14.43 -20.00 -4.32
CA THR A 317 14.14 -18.57 -4.13
C THR A 317 12.96 -18.24 -3.21
N SER A 318 12.20 -19.22 -2.70
CA SER A 318 10.97 -18.96 -1.93
C SER A 318 11.19 -18.22 -0.60
N PHE A 319 12.36 -18.35 0.02
CA PHE A 319 12.68 -17.63 1.25
C PHE A 319 13.11 -16.18 0.97
N ASN A 320 12.39 -15.19 1.49
CA ASN A 320 12.79 -13.80 1.36
C ASN A 320 13.53 -13.32 2.62
N ALA A 321 14.87 -13.21 2.53
CA ALA A 321 15.71 -12.77 3.65
C ALA A 321 15.41 -11.34 4.11
N GLY A 322 15.04 -10.44 3.19
CA GLY A 322 14.67 -9.06 3.51
C GLY A 322 13.35 -9.00 4.27
N GLN A 323 12.36 -9.81 3.88
CA GLN A 323 11.10 -9.94 4.59
C GLN A 323 11.30 -10.54 5.99
N TYR A 324 12.12 -11.57 6.11
CA TYR A 324 12.49 -12.15 7.40
C TYR A 324 13.14 -11.11 8.32
N LEU A 325 14.10 -10.36 7.80
CA LEU A 325 14.78 -9.30 8.54
C LEU A 325 13.81 -8.18 8.96
N ALA A 326 12.96 -7.70 8.06
CA ALA A 326 11.94 -6.69 8.36
C ALA A 326 10.89 -7.18 9.40
N SER A 327 10.64 -8.48 9.46
CA SER A 327 9.70 -9.11 10.40
C SER A 327 10.29 -9.31 11.81
N ASN A 328 11.60 -9.09 11.99
CA ASN A 328 12.31 -9.35 13.25
C ASN A 328 13.22 -8.15 13.62
N ALA A 329 12.67 -7.24 14.42
CA ALA A 329 13.30 -5.96 14.79
C ALA A 329 14.69 -6.10 15.45
N ASP A 330 14.90 -7.13 16.27
CA ASP A 330 16.18 -7.42 16.89
C ASP A 330 17.26 -7.79 15.86
N LEU A 331 16.88 -8.45 14.76
CA LEU A 331 17.81 -8.77 13.68
C LEU A 331 18.18 -7.52 12.87
N ILE A 332 17.27 -6.55 12.73
CA ILE A 332 17.60 -5.24 12.14
C ILE A 332 18.66 -4.53 12.99
N GLN A 333 18.53 -4.58 14.33
CA GLN A 333 19.52 -4.00 15.24
C GLN A 333 20.88 -4.71 15.16
N ALA A 334 20.87 -6.05 15.09
CA ALA A 334 22.10 -6.85 15.08
C ALA A 334 22.84 -6.81 13.74
N PHE A 335 22.13 -6.86 12.61
CA PHE A 335 22.73 -7.07 11.29
C PHE A 335 22.61 -5.87 10.34
N GLY A 336 21.73 -4.90 10.63
CA GLY A 336 21.36 -3.89 9.63
C GLY A 336 20.84 -4.55 8.35
N TYR A 337 21.03 -3.93 7.18
CA TYR A 337 20.65 -4.51 5.89
C TYR A 337 21.71 -5.49 5.37
N ASN A 338 21.77 -6.67 6.00
CA ASN A 338 22.64 -7.77 5.57
C ASN A 338 21.81 -9.04 5.33
N LEU A 339 21.47 -9.29 4.06
CA LEU A 339 20.60 -10.39 3.67
C LEU A 339 21.26 -11.76 3.84
N ASP A 340 22.58 -11.86 3.69
CA ASP A 340 23.31 -13.12 3.87
C ASP A 340 23.39 -13.49 5.36
N ALA A 341 23.66 -12.53 6.24
CA ALA A 341 23.60 -12.73 7.69
C ALA A 341 22.18 -13.11 8.15
N ALA A 342 21.15 -12.44 7.63
CA ALA A 342 19.76 -12.77 7.95
C ALA A 342 19.40 -14.19 7.50
N ARG A 343 19.85 -14.61 6.30
CA ARG A 343 19.64 -15.95 5.76
C ARG A 343 20.38 -17.02 6.57
N GLN A 344 21.64 -16.77 6.90
CA GLN A 344 22.43 -17.65 7.76
C GLN A 344 21.77 -17.79 9.14
N HIS A 345 21.33 -16.68 9.75
CA HIS A 345 20.64 -16.68 11.03
C HIS A 345 19.33 -17.47 10.97
N TYR A 346 18.53 -17.32 9.91
CA TYR A 346 17.30 -18.12 9.74
C TYR A 346 17.59 -19.62 9.73
N ILE A 347 18.59 -20.06 8.97
CA ILE A 347 18.97 -21.48 8.87
C ILE A 347 19.51 -22.01 10.19
N GLN A 348 20.37 -21.25 10.87
CA GLN A 348 21.05 -21.69 12.09
C GLN A 348 20.15 -21.65 13.33
N HIS A 349 19.25 -20.66 13.41
CA HIS A 349 18.47 -20.35 14.61
C HIS A 349 16.99 -20.12 14.30
N GLY A 350 16.68 -19.16 13.41
CA GLY A 350 15.33 -18.64 13.23
C GLY A 350 14.25 -19.66 12.88
N TYR A 351 14.60 -20.67 12.07
CA TYR A 351 13.71 -21.78 11.76
C TYR A 351 13.29 -22.58 13.00
N ARG A 352 14.23 -22.90 13.88
CA ARG A 352 13.97 -23.67 15.12
C ARG A 352 13.26 -22.84 16.18
N GLU A 353 13.51 -21.54 16.20
CA GLU A 353 12.85 -20.57 17.08
C GLU A 353 11.41 -20.26 16.66
N GLY A 354 11.00 -20.67 15.44
CA GLY A 354 9.68 -20.34 14.91
C GLY A 354 9.50 -18.86 14.59
N ARG A 355 10.59 -18.15 14.27
CA ARG A 355 10.55 -16.71 13.98
C ARG A 355 9.69 -16.43 12.75
N SER A 356 8.96 -15.31 12.80
CA SER A 356 8.11 -14.92 11.69
C SER A 356 8.93 -14.58 10.44
N THR A 357 8.49 -15.10 9.29
CA THR A 357 9.04 -14.80 7.97
C THR A 357 8.14 -13.87 7.16
N THR A 358 7.03 -13.37 7.74
CA THR A 358 5.97 -12.66 7.01
C THR A 358 5.22 -11.58 7.81
N SER A 359 5.52 -11.34 9.09
CA SER A 359 4.75 -10.40 9.93
C SER A 359 4.82 -8.95 9.48
N PHE A 360 5.90 -8.54 8.81
CA PHE A 360 6.03 -7.18 8.30
C PHE A 360 5.24 -6.97 6.99
N ASN A 361 4.28 -6.05 6.97
CA ASN A 361 3.54 -5.73 5.75
C ASN A 361 4.17 -4.51 5.04
N ALA A 362 4.98 -4.78 4.02
CA ALA A 362 5.65 -3.74 3.24
C ALA A 362 4.68 -2.81 2.50
N GLY A 363 3.53 -3.34 2.04
CA GLY A 363 2.50 -2.54 1.37
C GLY A 363 1.82 -1.57 2.34
N GLN A 364 1.52 -2.03 3.55
CA GLN A 364 0.91 -1.17 4.57
C GLN A 364 1.90 -0.13 5.10
N TYR A 365 3.17 -0.50 5.27
CA TYR A 365 4.25 0.45 5.59
C TYR A 365 4.34 1.54 4.52
N LEU A 366 4.38 1.16 3.25
CA LEU A 366 4.41 2.11 2.13
C LEU A 366 3.17 3.01 2.10
N ALA A 367 1.97 2.44 2.23
CA ALA A 367 0.72 3.20 2.28
C ALA A 367 0.61 4.14 3.50
N SER A 368 1.31 3.83 4.59
CA SER A 368 1.35 4.63 5.82
C SER A 368 2.30 5.83 5.72
N ASN A 369 3.16 5.89 4.69
CA ASN A 369 4.22 6.90 4.54
C ASN A 369 4.16 7.53 3.14
N ALA A 370 3.50 8.69 3.03
CA ALA A 370 3.21 9.37 1.78
C ALA A 370 4.46 9.72 0.94
N ASP A 371 5.56 10.10 1.60
CA ASP A 371 6.85 10.38 0.96
C ASP A 371 7.43 9.12 0.29
N LEU A 372 7.24 7.94 0.89
CA LEU A 372 7.69 6.68 0.30
C LEU A 372 6.84 6.27 -0.91
N ILE A 373 5.53 6.58 -0.92
CA ILE A 373 4.69 6.41 -2.11
C ILE A 373 5.23 7.28 -3.26
N GLN A 374 5.60 8.52 -2.98
CA GLN A 374 6.15 9.44 -3.98
C GLN A 374 7.52 8.97 -4.49
N ALA A 375 8.39 8.47 -3.61
CA ALA A 375 9.74 8.04 -3.96
C ALA A 375 9.78 6.69 -4.69
N PHE A 376 8.96 5.72 -4.28
CA PHE A 376 9.07 4.33 -4.72
C PHE A 376 7.90 3.82 -5.56
N GLY A 377 6.74 4.49 -5.51
CA GLY A 377 5.50 3.91 -6.03
C GLY A 377 5.22 2.56 -5.37
N TYR A 378 4.55 1.64 -6.08
CA TYR A 378 4.29 0.28 -5.56
C TYR A 378 5.50 -0.65 -5.74
N ASN A 379 6.53 -0.45 -4.91
CA ASN A 379 7.73 -1.29 -4.86
C ASN A 379 7.95 -1.83 -3.43
N LEU A 380 7.52 -3.07 -3.21
CA LEU A 380 7.58 -3.71 -1.88
C LEU A 380 9.01 -4.04 -1.43
N ASP A 381 9.93 -4.31 -2.37
CA ASP A 381 11.33 -4.58 -2.05
C ASP A 381 12.06 -3.31 -1.61
N ALA A 382 11.85 -2.20 -2.33
CA ALA A 382 12.36 -0.89 -1.93
C ALA A 382 11.79 -0.46 -0.56
N ALA A 383 10.49 -0.70 -0.32
CA ALA A 383 9.86 -0.42 0.96
C ALA A 383 10.46 -1.26 2.12
N ARG A 384 10.69 -2.56 1.91
CA ARG A 384 11.39 -3.42 2.88
C ARG A 384 12.81 -2.94 3.16
N GLN A 385 13.59 -2.68 2.11
CA GLN A 385 14.96 -2.19 2.24
C GLN A 385 14.98 -0.87 3.02
N HIS A 386 14.11 0.08 2.67
CA HIS A 386 14.00 1.35 3.37
C HIS A 386 13.64 1.18 4.84
N TYR A 387 12.66 0.33 5.16
CA TYR A 387 12.29 0.06 6.55
C TYR A 387 13.48 -0.47 7.37
N ILE A 388 14.23 -1.44 6.83
CA ILE A 388 15.38 -2.04 7.51
C ILE A 388 16.52 -1.03 7.69
N GLN A 389 16.83 -0.24 6.65
CA GLN A 389 17.96 0.69 6.66
C GLN A 389 17.68 1.94 7.50
N TYR A 390 16.46 2.48 7.42
CA TYR A 390 16.09 3.78 7.98
C TYR A 390 14.82 3.73 8.83
N GLY A 391 13.72 3.23 8.25
CA GLY A 391 12.38 3.38 8.82
C GLY A 391 12.20 2.81 10.23
N TYR A 392 12.89 1.71 10.55
CA TYR A 392 12.90 1.12 11.89
C TYR A 392 13.52 2.07 12.93
N LYS A 393 14.68 2.69 12.62
CA LYS A 393 15.37 3.63 13.51
C LYS A 393 14.64 4.96 13.64
N GLU A 394 13.99 5.39 12.56
CA GLU A 394 13.16 6.61 12.52
C GLU A 394 11.83 6.46 13.27
N GLY A 395 11.44 5.24 13.64
CA GLY A 395 10.14 4.98 14.27
C GLY A 395 8.96 5.21 13.33
N ARG A 396 9.15 5.03 12.02
CA ARG A 396 8.09 5.26 11.03
C ARG A 396 6.92 4.31 11.24
N SER A 397 5.71 4.85 11.05
CA SER A 397 4.47 4.09 11.17
C SER A 397 4.42 2.94 10.15
N THR A 398 4.03 1.75 10.61
CA THR A 398 3.78 0.57 9.76
C THR A 398 2.30 0.28 9.57
N THR A 399 1.41 1.03 10.25
CA THR A 399 -0.03 0.71 10.35
C THR A 399 -0.97 1.92 10.38
N SER A 400 -0.50 3.15 10.16
CA SER A 400 -1.37 4.35 10.19
C SER A 400 -2.36 4.36 9.03
N PHE A 401 -2.04 3.73 7.91
CA PHE A 401 -3.02 3.43 6.87
C PHE A 401 -3.83 2.18 7.25
N ASN A 402 -5.16 2.32 7.27
CA ASN A 402 -6.11 1.22 7.49
C ASN A 402 -6.80 0.84 6.16
N PRO A 403 -6.41 -0.30 5.54
CA PRO A 403 -6.96 -0.71 4.24
C PRO A 403 -8.46 -1.00 4.28
N ALA A 404 -8.98 -1.56 5.38
CA ALA A 404 -10.39 -1.89 5.51
C ALA A 404 -11.25 -0.61 5.60
N GLN A 405 -10.75 0.40 6.30
CA GLN A 405 -11.41 1.70 6.39
C GLN A 405 -11.45 2.41 5.02
N TYR A 406 -10.32 2.41 4.31
CA TYR A 406 -10.24 2.96 2.96
C TYR A 406 -11.16 2.20 1.99
N LEU A 407 -11.24 0.87 2.09
CA LEU A 407 -12.18 0.07 1.30
C LEU A 407 -13.64 0.42 1.59
N ALA A 408 -14.04 0.45 2.86
CA ALA A 408 -15.41 0.77 3.26
C ALA A 408 -15.85 2.19 2.86
N SER A 409 -14.88 3.11 2.73
CA SER A 409 -15.10 4.49 2.30
C SER A 409 -15.45 4.63 0.82
N HIS A 410 -15.33 3.56 0.01
CA HIS A 410 -15.45 3.62 -1.44
C HIS A 410 -16.24 2.43 -2.02
N GLY A 411 -17.47 2.69 -2.44
CA GLY A 411 -18.34 1.66 -3.02
C GLY A 411 -17.79 1.03 -4.29
N ASP A 412 -17.12 1.79 -5.15
CA ASP A 412 -16.46 1.29 -6.37
C ASP A 412 -15.36 0.28 -6.04
N LEU A 413 -14.58 0.51 -4.97
CA LEU A 413 -13.55 -0.44 -4.53
C LEU A 413 -14.16 -1.71 -3.93
N ILE A 414 -15.27 -1.61 -3.19
CA ILE A 414 -16.01 -2.77 -2.69
C ILE A 414 -16.49 -3.64 -3.86
N GLN A 415 -17.03 -3.00 -4.92
CA GLN A 415 -17.49 -3.71 -6.12
C GLN A 415 -16.34 -4.37 -6.89
N ALA A 416 -15.19 -3.67 -7.03
CA ALA A 416 -14.06 -4.16 -7.80
C ALA A 416 -13.27 -5.27 -7.09
N PHE A 417 -13.06 -5.15 -5.78
CA PHE A 417 -12.11 -6.00 -5.05
C PHE A 417 -12.76 -6.91 -3.99
N GLY A 418 -13.99 -6.62 -3.56
CA GLY A 418 -14.56 -7.26 -2.37
C GLY A 418 -13.66 -7.08 -1.14
N TYR A 419 -13.68 -8.04 -0.21
CA TYR A 419 -12.81 -8.00 0.99
C TYR A 419 -11.38 -8.47 0.68
N ASN A 420 -10.64 -7.69 -0.12
CA ASN A 420 -9.23 -7.94 -0.44
C ASN A 420 -8.36 -6.74 -0.05
N LEU A 421 -7.87 -6.75 1.19
CA LEU A 421 -7.10 -5.64 1.75
C LEU A 421 -5.76 -5.43 1.04
N GLY A 422 -5.15 -6.50 0.51
CA GLY A 422 -3.90 -6.40 -0.25
C GLY A 422 -4.07 -5.64 -1.56
N ALA A 423 -5.07 -6.04 -2.36
CA ALA A 423 -5.39 -5.38 -3.63
C ALA A 423 -5.78 -3.91 -3.42
N VAL A 424 -6.53 -3.63 -2.36
CA VAL A 424 -6.96 -2.25 -2.04
C VAL A 424 -5.82 -1.39 -1.52
N THR A 425 -4.88 -1.96 -0.76
CA THR A 425 -3.63 -1.27 -0.38
C THR A 425 -2.79 -0.94 -1.61
N GLN A 426 -2.65 -1.89 -2.54
CA GLN A 426 -1.99 -1.65 -3.81
C GLN A 426 -2.68 -0.53 -4.62
N HIS A 427 -4.01 -0.56 -4.71
CA HIS A 427 -4.79 0.48 -5.38
C HIS A 427 -4.55 1.86 -4.78
N TYR A 428 -4.56 1.98 -3.44
CA TYR A 428 -4.27 3.25 -2.77
C TYR A 428 -2.90 3.80 -3.16
N ILE A 429 -1.86 2.96 -3.12
CA ILE A 429 -0.49 3.39 -3.45
C ILE A 429 -0.37 3.80 -4.92
N GLN A 430 -0.97 3.04 -5.84
CA GLN A 430 -0.83 3.28 -7.28
C GLN A 430 -1.69 4.45 -7.78
N TYR A 431 -2.91 4.60 -7.23
CA TYR A 431 -3.92 5.53 -7.74
C TYR A 431 -4.51 6.40 -6.63
N GLY A 432 -5.05 5.79 -5.58
CA GLY A 432 -5.86 6.49 -4.56
C GLY A 432 -5.15 7.64 -3.85
N TYR A 433 -3.85 7.53 -3.62
CA TYR A 433 -3.02 8.60 -3.05
C TYR A 433 -2.95 9.82 -3.97
N LYS A 434 -2.72 9.62 -5.28
CA LYS A 434 -2.64 10.70 -6.28
C LYS A 434 -4.01 11.33 -6.55
N GLU A 435 -5.07 10.54 -6.48
CA GLU A 435 -6.45 10.99 -6.62
C GLU A 435 -6.95 11.79 -5.40
N GLY A 436 -6.22 11.77 -4.29
CA GLY A 436 -6.64 12.41 -3.05
C GLY A 436 -7.86 11.76 -2.39
N ARG A 437 -8.06 10.45 -2.63
CA ARG A 437 -9.21 9.70 -2.07
C ARG A 437 -9.17 9.69 -0.54
N SER A 438 -10.31 9.98 0.09
CA SER A 438 -10.45 9.99 1.56
C SER A 438 -10.22 8.60 2.15
N THR A 439 -9.37 8.48 3.17
CA THR A 439 -9.10 7.19 3.81
C THR A 439 -10.03 6.88 4.99
N THR A 440 -10.97 7.77 5.33
CA THR A 440 -11.73 7.70 6.58
C THR A 440 -13.20 8.17 6.48
N SER A 441 -13.81 8.26 5.29
CA SER A 441 -15.18 8.78 5.15
C SER A 441 -16.27 7.85 5.71
N PHE A 442 -16.02 6.54 5.81
CA PHE A 442 -16.98 5.60 6.38
C PHE A 442 -17.01 5.62 7.92
N ASN A 443 -18.10 6.04 8.55
CA ASN A 443 -18.22 5.97 10.01
C ASN A 443 -18.83 4.62 10.45
N ALA A 444 -17.97 3.70 10.91
CA ALA A 444 -18.41 2.39 11.38
C ALA A 444 -19.31 2.47 12.62
N GLY A 445 -19.10 3.46 13.50
CA GLY A 445 -19.91 3.64 14.71
C GLY A 445 -21.33 4.10 14.37
N GLU A 446 -21.45 5.06 13.45
CA GLU A 446 -22.74 5.56 12.96
C GLU A 446 -23.49 4.48 12.17
N TYR A 447 -22.77 3.67 11.39
CA TYR A 447 -23.33 2.50 10.72
C TYR A 447 -23.93 1.49 11.73
N ILE A 448 -23.23 1.23 12.85
CA ILE A 448 -23.78 0.39 13.93
C ILE A 448 -25.01 1.06 14.55
N ALA A 449 -24.92 2.32 14.94
CA ALA A 449 -26.00 3.06 15.60
C ALA A 449 -27.27 3.15 14.73
N SER A 450 -27.09 3.18 13.41
CA SER A 450 -28.15 3.18 12.41
C SER A 450 -28.93 1.86 12.34
N HIS A 451 -28.42 0.76 12.91
CA HIS A 451 -28.96 -0.59 12.74
C HIS A 451 -29.06 -1.34 14.07
N ALA A 452 -30.29 -1.51 14.56
CA ALA A 452 -30.60 -2.18 15.82
C ALA A 452 -30.07 -3.63 15.91
N ASP A 453 -30.03 -4.36 14.79
CA ASP A 453 -29.45 -5.71 14.72
C ASP A 453 -27.92 -5.68 14.89
N LEU A 454 -27.24 -4.68 14.33
CA LEU A 454 -25.79 -4.51 14.47
C LEU A 454 -25.40 -4.07 15.88
N VAL A 455 -26.19 -3.20 16.53
CA VAL A 455 -25.99 -2.85 17.95
C VAL A 455 -26.01 -4.12 18.81
N LYS A 456 -26.97 -5.02 18.56
CA LYS A 456 -27.11 -6.28 19.31
C LYS A 456 -26.01 -7.30 18.98
N ALA A 457 -25.62 -7.41 17.71
CA ALA A 457 -24.65 -8.41 17.26
C ALA A 457 -23.20 -8.04 17.59
N PHE A 458 -22.83 -6.76 17.44
CA PHE A 458 -21.44 -6.31 17.49
C PHE A 458 -21.12 -5.40 18.68
N GLY A 459 -22.12 -4.73 19.27
CA GLY A 459 -21.85 -3.59 20.16
C GLY A 459 -20.97 -2.55 19.47
N TYR A 460 -20.10 -1.86 20.21
CA TYR A 460 -19.20 -0.84 19.65
C TYR A 460 -17.91 -1.42 19.03
N ASN A 461 -18.03 -2.52 18.29
CA ASN A 461 -16.90 -3.14 17.57
C ASN A 461 -16.81 -2.60 16.13
N LEU A 462 -16.04 -1.53 15.96
CA LEU A 462 -15.87 -0.85 14.67
C LEU A 462 -15.28 -1.78 13.59
N GLY A 463 -14.32 -2.64 13.94
CA GLY A 463 -13.69 -3.55 12.99
C GLY A 463 -14.67 -4.58 12.41
N ALA A 464 -15.48 -5.18 13.28
CA ALA A 464 -16.53 -6.11 12.86
C ALA A 464 -17.59 -5.42 11.97
N ALA A 465 -17.97 -4.19 12.32
CA ALA A 465 -18.92 -3.40 11.54
C ALA A 465 -18.38 -3.00 10.16
N THR A 466 -17.12 -2.55 10.08
CA THR A 466 -16.44 -2.25 8.81
C THR A 466 -16.38 -3.48 7.91
N GLN A 467 -15.98 -4.63 8.46
CA GLN A 467 -15.96 -5.89 7.70
C GLN A 467 -17.37 -6.29 7.24
N HIS A 468 -18.37 -6.21 8.11
CA HIS A 468 -19.76 -6.52 7.78
C HIS A 468 -20.29 -5.63 6.65
N TYR A 469 -20.02 -4.32 6.70
CA TYR A 469 -20.44 -3.39 5.66
C TYR A 469 -19.85 -3.77 4.30
N ILE A 470 -18.54 -4.05 4.23
CA ILE A 470 -17.86 -4.44 3.00
C ILE A 470 -18.41 -5.76 2.43
N GLN A 471 -18.63 -6.76 3.30
CA GLN A 471 -19.02 -8.09 2.86
C GLN A 471 -20.51 -8.21 2.52
N TYR A 472 -21.38 -7.49 3.25
CA TYR A 472 -22.83 -7.62 3.19
C TYR A 472 -23.54 -6.28 3.08
N GLY A 473 -23.30 -5.35 4.03
CA GLY A 473 -24.09 -4.13 4.17
C GLY A 473 -24.17 -3.25 2.92
N TYR A 474 -23.06 -3.15 2.16
CA TYR A 474 -23.02 -2.41 0.91
C TYR A 474 -23.95 -3.01 -0.16
N LYS A 475 -23.98 -4.35 -0.29
CA LYS A 475 -24.85 -5.05 -1.25
C LYS A 475 -26.31 -5.02 -0.84
N GLU A 476 -26.57 -5.02 0.46
CA GLU A 476 -27.91 -4.89 1.03
C GLU A 476 -28.48 -3.47 0.90
N GLY A 477 -27.65 -2.48 0.54
CA GLY A 477 -28.06 -1.08 0.48
C GLY A 477 -28.36 -0.48 1.86
N ARG A 478 -27.72 -1.01 2.92
CA ARG A 478 -27.92 -0.49 4.28
C ARG A 478 -27.45 0.96 4.37
N SER A 479 -28.25 1.78 5.06
CA SER A 479 -27.87 3.16 5.37
C SER A 479 -26.56 3.18 6.16
N THR A 480 -25.80 4.27 6.11
CA THR A 480 -24.61 4.45 6.97
C THR A 480 -24.73 5.66 7.89
N THR A 481 -25.81 6.43 7.73
CA THR A 481 -25.98 7.76 8.34
C THR A 481 -27.43 8.04 8.77
N SER A 482 -28.22 7.00 9.08
CA SER A 482 -29.61 7.23 9.54
C SER A 482 -29.70 7.61 11.01
N PHE A 483 -28.63 7.37 11.79
CA PHE A 483 -28.53 7.82 13.18
C PHE A 483 -27.94 9.23 13.26
N ASN A 484 -28.68 10.19 13.82
CA ASN A 484 -28.22 11.56 13.98
C ASN A 484 -27.58 11.80 15.36
N ALA A 485 -26.24 11.71 15.42
CA ALA A 485 -25.49 11.91 16.66
C ALA A 485 -25.65 13.32 17.26
N GLU A 486 -25.79 14.36 16.43
CA GLU A 486 -25.99 15.74 16.88
C GLU A 486 -27.36 15.91 17.55
N GLN A 487 -28.40 15.35 16.95
CA GLN A 487 -29.75 15.38 17.52
C GLN A 487 -29.84 14.52 18.78
N TYR A 488 -29.21 13.35 18.78
CA TYR A 488 -29.09 12.53 19.98
C TYR A 488 -28.42 13.29 21.13
N LEU A 489 -27.31 13.97 20.86
CA LEU A 489 -26.62 14.78 21.85
C LEU A 489 -27.47 15.98 22.29
N SER A 490 -28.18 16.65 21.38
CA SER A 490 -29.03 17.80 21.71
C SER A 490 -30.27 17.43 22.53
N ASN A 491 -30.78 16.21 22.38
CA ASN A 491 -31.91 15.69 23.15
C ASN A 491 -31.61 15.55 24.66
N TYR A 492 -30.36 15.27 25.03
CA TYR A 492 -30.03 14.80 26.37
C TYR A 492 -29.00 15.70 27.07
N LYS A 493 -29.45 16.43 28.09
CA LYS A 493 -28.62 17.40 28.81
C LYS A 493 -27.43 16.75 29.53
N ASP A 494 -27.63 15.56 30.08
CA ASP A 494 -26.57 14.76 30.71
C ASP A 494 -25.47 14.40 29.71
N LEU A 495 -25.83 14.06 28.47
CA LEU A 495 -24.85 13.76 27.43
C LEU A 495 -24.11 15.03 26.97
N GLN A 496 -24.79 16.17 26.86
CA GLN A 496 -24.12 17.45 26.60
C GLN A 496 -23.12 17.81 27.69
N THR A 497 -23.48 17.57 28.96
CA THR A 497 -22.58 17.80 30.09
C THR A 497 -21.39 16.84 30.09
N ALA A 498 -21.61 15.57 29.75
CA ALA A 498 -20.57 14.55 29.74
C ALA A 498 -19.62 14.66 28.54
N PHE A 499 -20.15 14.95 27.35
CA PHE A 499 -19.43 14.83 26.08
C PHE A 499 -19.22 16.15 25.33
N GLY A 500 -19.85 17.24 25.77
CA GLY A 500 -19.81 18.51 25.05
C GLY A 500 -20.36 18.36 23.64
N SER A 501 -19.53 18.61 22.62
CA SER A 501 -19.84 18.45 21.19
C SER A 501 -19.24 17.19 20.56
N ASN A 502 -18.75 16.23 21.35
CA ASN A 502 -18.08 15.03 20.85
C ASN A 502 -19.11 14.00 20.32
N LEU A 503 -19.29 13.99 19.00
CA LEU A 503 -20.24 13.10 18.33
C LEU A 503 -19.85 11.63 18.42
N ASP A 504 -18.55 11.30 18.33
CA ASP A 504 -18.09 9.91 18.44
C ASP A 504 -18.39 9.33 19.84
N ALA A 505 -18.24 10.15 20.89
CA ALA A 505 -18.63 9.75 22.24
C ALA A 505 -20.15 9.55 22.36
N ALA A 506 -20.95 10.40 21.70
CA ALA A 506 -22.40 10.27 21.68
C ALA A 506 -22.87 9.01 20.93
N ILE A 507 -22.26 8.70 19.77
CA ILE A 507 -22.50 7.46 19.01
C ILE A 507 -22.12 6.25 19.87
N LYS A 508 -20.92 6.25 20.47
CA LYS A 508 -20.47 5.18 21.35
C LYS A 508 -21.44 4.95 22.51
N HIS A 509 -21.87 6.04 23.17
CA HIS A 509 -22.85 5.96 24.25
C HIS A 509 -24.16 5.35 23.79
N TYR A 510 -24.69 5.76 22.63
CA TYR A 510 -25.93 5.19 22.11
C TYR A 510 -25.81 3.69 21.89
N VAL A 511 -24.71 3.23 21.26
CA VAL A 511 -24.48 1.81 20.97
C VAL A 511 -24.30 0.99 22.26
N GLU A 512 -23.57 1.50 23.26
CA GLU A 512 -23.28 0.76 24.49
C GLU A 512 -24.46 0.77 25.49
N TYR A 513 -25.15 1.91 25.61
CA TYR A 513 -26.15 2.19 26.64
C TYR A 513 -27.47 2.72 26.07
N GLY A 514 -27.42 3.79 25.28
CA GLY A 514 -28.61 4.54 24.86
C GLY A 514 -29.69 3.70 24.18
N TYR A 515 -29.29 2.73 23.36
CA TYR A 515 -30.21 1.77 22.72
C TYR A 515 -30.99 0.93 23.75
N LYS A 516 -30.33 0.48 24.82
CA LYS A 516 -30.96 -0.29 25.92
C LYS A 516 -31.81 0.59 26.82
N GLU A 517 -31.38 1.84 27.02
CA GLU A 517 -32.11 2.87 27.76
C GLU A 517 -33.31 3.43 27.00
N ARG A 518 -33.53 3.00 25.74
CA ARG A 518 -34.58 3.50 24.84
C ARG A 518 -34.46 5.00 24.56
N ARG A 519 -33.24 5.54 24.60
CA ARG A 519 -32.96 6.90 24.14
C ARG A 519 -33.05 6.98 22.61
N THR A 520 -33.32 8.16 22.07
CA THR A 520 -33.57 8.38 20.64
C THR A 520 -32.80 9.58 20.11
N ASP A 521 -32.42 9.51 18.83
CA ASP A 521 -31.87 10.59 18.03
C ASP A 521 -32.97 11.39 17.28
N GLN A 522 -34.25 11.06 17.49
CA GLN A 522 -35.36 11.87 17.00
C GLN A 522 -35.59 13.07 17.92
N ARG A 523 -35.93 14.23 17.37
CA ARG A 523 -36.19 15.43 18.17
C ARG A 523 -37.30 15.18 19.21
N LEU A 524 -37.00 15.45 20.48
CA LEU A 524 -37.99 15.34 21.56
C LEU A 524 -39.09 16.40 21.37
N GLN A 525 -40.36 15.98 21.42
CA GLN A 525 -41.54 16.86 21.36
C GLN A 525 -42.04 17.18 22.77
N THR A 526 -42.56 18.39 22.98
CA THR A 526 -43.24 18.74 24.24
C THR A 526 -44.75 18.49 24.10
N LEU A 527 -45.33 17.68 25.00
CA LEU A 527 -46.78 17.57 25.12
C LEU A 527 -47.27 18.52 26.22
N PHE A 528 -48.24 19.38 25.90
CA PHE A 528 -48.91 20.22 26.89
C PHE A 528 -50.26 19.64 27.27
N GLY A 529 -50.68 19.90 28.51
CA GLY A 529 -51.96 19.44 29.02
C GLY A 529 -52.58 20.41 30.04
N VAL A 530 -53.89 20.41 30.17
CA VAL A 530 -54.63 21.23 31.16
C VAL A 530 -55.52 20.40 32.07
N ASN A 531 -55.71 20.85 33.30
CA ASN A 531 -56.60 20.24 34.28
C ASN A 531 -57.72 21.20 34.75
N LEU A 532 -58.73 20.67 35.45
CA LEU A 532 -59.86 21.48 35.96
C LEU A 532 -59.47 22.50 37.04
N ASN A 533 -58.32 22.34 37.68
CA ASN A 533 -57.81 23.32 38.64
C ASN A 533 -57.24 24.57 37.94
N GLY A 534 -57.13 24.56 36.61
CA GLY A 534 -56.63 25.68 35.82
C GLY A 534 -55.11 25.65 35.62
N ASN A 535 -54.45 24.51 35.86
CA ASN A 535 -53.01 24.40 35.64
C ASN A 535 -52.69 24.02 34.19
N LEU A 536 -51.60 24.58 33.68
CA LEU A 536 -50.90 24.09 32.50
C LEU A 536 -49.79 23.14 32.93
N LEU A 537 -49.71 21.98 32.27
CA LEU A 537 -48.73 20.93 32.51
C LEU A 537 -47.88 20.70 31.26
N LYS A 538 -46.60 20.43 31.47
CA LYS A 538 -45.66 19.97 30.45
C LYS A 538 -45.37 18.49 30.71
N ILE A 539 -45.65 17.65 29.73
CA ILE A 539 -45.63 16.19 29.81
C ILE A 539 -44.59 15.69 28.80
N ASP A 540 -43.77 14.74 29.24
CA ASP A 540 -42.89 13.97 28.38
C ASP A 540 -43.73 12.91 27.64
N PRO A 541 -43.88 13.02 26.31
CA PRO A 541 -44.72 12.11 25.54
C PRO A 541 -44.14 10.70 25.39
N LEU A 542 -42.94 10.41 25.91
CA LEU A 542 -42.34 9.06 25.91
C LEU A 542 -42.47 8.37 27.26
N THR A 543 -42.48 9.12 28.36
CA THR A 543 -42.46 8.55 29.72
C THR A 543 -43.74 8.83 30.51
N GLY A 544 -44.55 9.81 30.11
CA GLY A 544 -45.71 10.28 30.86
C GLY A 544 -45.35 11.16 32.07
N ASN A 545 -44.05 11.32 32.38
CA ASN A 545 -43.58 12.22 33.43
C ASN A 545 -44.00 13.65 33.11
N TYR A 546 -44.38 14.41 34.13
CA TYR A 546 -44.90 15.76 33.93
C TYR A 546 -44.41 16.72 35.00
N ASN A 547 -44.41 18.01 34.65
CA ASN A 547 -44.25 19.10 35.59
C ASN A 547 -45.35 20.14 35.37
N VAL A 548 -45.80 20.79 36.44
CA VAL A 548 -46.73 21.93 36.35
C VAL A 548 -45.94 23.13 35.85
N VAL A 549 -46.35 23.70 34.71
CA VAL A 549 -45.77 24.93 34.14
C VAL A 549 -46.22 26.13 34.97
N GLY A 550 -47.52 26.21 35.28
CA GLY A 550 -48.07 27.29 36.10
C GLY A 550 -49.59 27.26 36.20
N ASP A 551 -50.11 28.08 37.12
CA ASP A 551 -51.54 28.35 37.26
C ASP A 551 -51.97 29.49 36.32
N SER A 552 -52.93 29.17 35.44
CA SER A 552 -53.50 30.09 34.46
C SER A 552 -54.33 31.21 35.07
N GLY A 553 -54.87 31.01 36.28
CA GLY A 553 -55.86 31.89 36.90
C GLY A 553 -57.30 31.67 36.40
N PHE A 554 -57.52 30.67 35.54
CA PHE A 554 -58.84 30.31 35.03
C PHE A 554 -59.16 28.85 35.39
N PRO A 555 -60.03 28.58 36.38
CA PRO A 555 -60.42 27.21 36.68
C PRO A 555 -61.34 26.63 35.59
N GLY A 556 -61.48 25.31 35.59
CA GLY A 556 -62.37 24.59 34.68
C GLY A 556 -61.89 24.57 33.22
N LEU A 557 -60.57 24.70 32.98
CA LEU A 557 -60.01 24.57 31.65
C LEU A 557 -60.34 23.20 31.06
N LYS A 558 -60.85 23.22 29.84
CA LYS A 558 -61.18 22.03 29.05
C LYS A 558 -60.72 22.25 27.62
N LEU A 559 -60.25 21.18 26.97
CA LEU A 559 -59.64 21.20 25.64
C LEU A 559 -58.34 22.00 25.61
N LEU A 560 -57.48 21.67 24.65
CA LEU A 560 -56.25 22.41 24.41
C LEU A 560 -55.96 22.35 22.92
N ALA A 561 -55.62 23.49 22.34
CA ALA A 561 -55.20 23.60 20.95
C ALA A 561 -54.09 24.63 20.88
N GLU A 562 -52.97 24.29 20.28
CA GLU A 562 -51.92 25.27 20.03
C GLU A 562 -52.14 25.99 18.70
N SER A 563 -51.85 27.28 18.65
CA SER A 563 -51.83 28.05 17.41
C SER A 563 -50.50 27.86 16.67
N PRO A 564 -50.44 28.10 15.35
CA PRO A 564 -49.17 28.13 14.61
C PRO A 564 -48.14 29.15 15.12
N SER A 565 -48.56 30.09 15.97
CA SER A 565 -47.70 31.06 16.65
C SER A 565 -47.15 30.58 18.00
N GLY A 566 -47.43 29.33 18.40
CA GLY A 566 -46.92 28.70 19.62
C GLY A 566 -47.69 29.06 20.90
N PHE A 567 -48.85 29.71 20.80
CA PHE A 567 -49.70 29.97 21.96
C PHE A 567 -50.73 28.86 22.15
N LEU A 568 -51.03 28.52 23.40
CA LEU A 568 -52.01 27.48 23.71
C LEU A 568 -53.37 28.11 23.95
N TYR A 569 -54.43 27.53 23.41
CA TYR A 569 -55.81 27.98 23.56
C TYR A 569 -56.63 26.89 24.23
N SER A 570 -57.40 27.29 25.24
CA SER A 570 -58.33 26.44 25.98
C SER A 570 -59.66 27.17 26.14
N LYS A 571 -60.68 26.47 26.65
CA LYS A 571 -61.94 27.10 27.03
C LYS A 571 -62.22 26.93 28.52
N THR A 572 -62.94 27.90 29.07
CA THR A 572 -63.62 27.77 30.36
C THR A 572 -65.11 28.05 30.19
N GLN A 573 -65.93 27.51 31.09
CA GLN A 573 -67.36 27.72 31.10
C GLN A 573 -67.79 28.18 32.49
N VAL A 574 -68.45 29.34 32.56
CA VAL A 574 -68.91 29.93 33.83
C VAL A 574 -70.42 30.16 33.74
N ALA A 575 -71.15 29.82 34.81
CA ALA A 575 -72.57 30.14 34.92
C ALA A 575 -72.74 31.63 35.27
N VAL A 576 -73.36 32.38 34.36
CA VAL A 576 -73.69 33.80 34.54
C VAL A 576 -75.20 33.96 34.36
N ASN A 577 -75.92 34.39 35.42
CA ASN A 577 -77.38 34.60 35.38
C ASN A 577 -78.15 33.41 34.80
N SER A 578 -77.86 32.18 35.26
CA SER A 578 -78.41 30.91 34.77
C SER A 578 -78.11 30.52 33.31
N ASN A 579 -77.30 31.31 32.60
CA ASN A 579 -76.76 30.98 31.28
C ASN A 579 -75.30 30.52 31.40
N LEU A 580 -74.89 29.54 30.60
CA LEU A 580 -73.50 29.12 30.53
C LEU A 580 -72.76 29.97 29.48
N GLU A 581 -71.84 30.82 29.92
CA GLU A 581 -70.94 31.55 29.02
C GLU A 581 -69.65 30.76 28.80
N THR A 582 -69.26 30.56 27.54
CA THR A 582 -67.99 29.92 27.18
C THR A 582 -66.95 30.99 26.82
N SER A 583 -65.85 31.06 27.55
CA SER A 583 -64.73 31.97 27.27
C SER A 583 -63.57 31.24 26.61
N LEU A 584 -62.95 31.87 25.62
CA LEU A 584 -61.70 31.43 25.02
C LEU A 584 -60.52 32.01 25.81
N ILE A 585 -59.63 31.14 26.29
CA ILE A 585 -58.47 31.49 27.10
C ILE A 585 -57.21 31.15 26.32
N GLU A 586 -56.32 32.12 26.16
CA GLU A 586 -54.97 31.90 25.66
C GLU A 586 -54.03 31.69 26.87
N LEU A 587 -53.12 30.73 26.78
CA LEU A 587 -52.18 30.32 27.80
C LEU A 587 -50.76 30.48 27.24
N ASP A 588 -49.89 31.08 28.05
CA ASP A 588 -48.46 31.15 27.77
C ASP A 588 -47.80 29.79 28.09
N PRO A 589 -47.20 29.10 27.11
CA PRO A 589 -46.58 27.79 27.31
C PRO A 589 -45.34 27.82 28.22
N LEU A 590 -44.72 28.99 28.43
CA LEU A 590 -43.53 29.15 29.27
C LEU A 590 -43.88 29.38 30.74
N THR A 591 -44.93 30.16 31.00
CA THR A 591 -45.29 30.59 32.36
C THR A 591 -46.57 29.96 32.90
N GLY A 592 -47.36 29.34 32.03
CA GLY A 592 -48.69 28.80 32.35
C GLY A 592 -49.76 29.87 32.58
N LYS A 593 -49.45 31.17 32.48
CA LYS A 593 -50.41 32.25 32.72
C LYS A 593 -51.45 32.35 31.61
N GLY A 594 -52.71 32.50 32.00
CA GLY A 594 -53.82 32.65 31.08
C GLY A 594 -54.25 34.10 30.87
N ARG A 595 -54.84 34.36 29.72
CA ARG A 595 -55.54 35.60 29.38
C ARG A 595 -56.85 35.25 28.68
N LYS A 596 -57.96 35.79 29.18
CA LYS A 596 -59.25 35.73 28.46
C LYS A 596 -59.15 36.54 27.18
N VAL A 597 -59.34 35.89 26.04
CA VAL A 597 -59.31 36.53 24.70
C VAL A 597 -60.67 37.13 24.38
N THR A 598 -61.73 36.32 24.49
CA THR A 598 -63.11 36.73 24.18
C THR A 598 -64.13 35.73 24.75
N ASN A 599 -65.41 36.07 24.70
CA ASN A 599 -66.51 35.11 24.84
C ASN A 599 -66.83 34.51 23.47
N ILE A 600 -67.04 33.20 23.41
CA ILE A 600 -67.47 32.52 22.20
C ILE A 600 -68.98 32.70 22.07
N SER A 601 -69.46 33.14 20.92
CA SER A 601 -70.87 33.51 20.68
C SER A 601 -71.84 32.32 20.57
N ILE A 602 -71.61 31.26 21.37
CA ILE A 602 -72.50 30.10 21.55
C ILE A 602 -72.45 29.61 23.01
N ASN A 603 -73.62 29.26 23.58
CA ASN A 603 -73.76 28.75 24.95
C ASN A 603 -73.67 27.21 25.03
N SER A 604 -72.98 26.56 24.07
CA SER A 604 -73.02 25.10 23.87
C SER A 604 -71.82 24.35 24.47
N HIS A 605 -71.91 23.02 24.51
CA HIS A 605 -70.86 22.13 25.00
C HIS A 605 -69.83 21.91 23.90
N LEU A 606 -68.83 22.78 23.78
CA LEU A 606 -67.66 22.51 22.94
C LEU A 606 -66.98 21.22 23.39
N THR A 607 -66.73 20.32 22.45
CA THR A 607 -66.17 18.98 22.68
C THR A 607 -64.78 18.78 22.07
N GLY A 608 -64.39 19.60 21.10
CA GLY A 608 -63.08 19.54 20.46
C GLY A 608 -62.62 20.94 20.04
N LEU A 609 -61.31 21.16 19.99
CA LEU A 609 -60.69 22.41 19.60
C LEU A 609 -59.37 22.10 18.89
N ALA A 610 -59.12 22.67 17.71
CA ALA A 610 -57.88 22.50 16.97
C ALA A 610 -57.61 23.68 16.03
N PHE A 611 -56.36 24.10 15.90
CA PHE A 611 -55.94 25.02 14.84
C PHE A 611 -55.46 24.27 13.60
N SER A 612 -55.82 24.75 12.42
CA SER A 612 -55.13 24.38 11.19
C SER A 612 -53.75 25.05 11.13
N SER A 613 -52.87 24.54 10.26
CA SER A 613 -51.58 25.18 9.97
C SER A 613 -51.71 26.60 9.41
N SER A 614 -52.85 26.94 8.80
CA SER A 614 -53.18 28.29 8.33
C SER A 614 -53.68 29.24 9.44
N GLY A 615 -53.83 28.75 10.68
CA GLY A 615 -54.24 29.54 11.84
C GLY A 615 -55.76 29.67 12.02
N GLN A 616 -56.56 28.85 11.34
CA GLN A 616 -58.02 28.81 11.53
C GLN A 616 -58.36 27.92 12.73
N LEU A 617 -59.20 28.42 13.64
CA LEU A 617 -59.61 27.68 14.83
C LEU A 617 -60.92 26.94 14.59
N PHE A 618 -60.83 25.62 14.56
CA PHE A 618 -61.98 24.73 14.44
C PHE A 618 -62.38 24.22 15.82
N ALA A 619 -63.69 24.00 16.00
CA ALA A 619 -64.22 23.33 17.17
C ALA A 619 -65.39 22.42 16.78
N THR A 620 -65.62 21.40 17.58
CA THR A 620 -66.86 20.63 17.54
C THR A 620 -67.74 21.02 18.71
N TYR A 621 -69.04 21.10 18.48
CA TYR A 621 -70.00 21.39 19.54
C TYR A 621 -71.23 20.48 19.43
N ASN A 622 -71.72 20.10 20.60
CA ASN A 622 -72.90 19.26 20.76
C ASN A 622 -74.15 20.13 21.04
N THR A 623 -75.29 19.80 20.41
CA THR A 623 -76.55 20.55 20.54
C THR A 623 -77.36 20.20 21.80
N GLY A 624 -76.89 19.27 22.63
CA GLY A 624 -77.47 18.96 23.95
C GLY A 624 -78.54 17.88 23.96
N GLN A 625 -78.85 17.26 22.82
CA GLN A 625 -79.54 15.98 22.77
C GLN A 625 -78.46 14.90 22.72
N TYR A 626 -78.31 14.11 23.79
CA TYR A 626 -77.31 13.04 23.87
C TYR A 626 -77.69 11.85 22.96
N SER A 627 -77.89 12.11 21.67
CA SER A 627 -78.25 11.19 20.59
C SER A 627 -77.16 11.18 19.52
N THR A 628 -77.08 10.07 18.79
CA THR A 628 -76.16 9.91 17.65
C THR A 628 -76.54 10.84 16.49
N GLY A 629 -75.61 11.64 15.97
CA GLY A 629 -75.80 12.46 14.76
C GLY A 629 -75.90 13.97 14.96
N ASP A 630 -75.53 14.49 16.14
CA ASP A 630 -75.85 15.87 16.56
C ASP A 630 -74.63 16.78 16.81
N ASP A 631 -73.41 16.34 16.46
CA ASP A 631 -72.20 17.16 16.58
C ASP A 631 -71.92 17.95 15.30
N TYR A 632 -71.70 19.25 15.43
CA TYR A 632 -71.41 20.15 14.31
C TYR A 632 -69.96 20.62 14.34
N LEU A 633 -69.37 20.75 13.15
CA LEU A 633 -68.11 21.45 12.97
C LEU A 633 -68.39 22.95 12.83
N ILE A 634 -67.65 23.74 13.60
CA ILE A 634 -67.66 25.21 13.55
C ILE A 634 -66.25 25.75 13.37
N GLU A 635 -66.18 26.95 12.81
CA GLU A 635 -65.01 27.81 12.86
C GLU A 635 -65.26 28.94 13.86
N ILE A 636 -64.28 29.22 14.70
CA ILE A 636 -64.30 30.30 15.68
C ILE A 636 -63.29 31.36 15.24
N THR A 637 -63.69 32.61 15.11
CA THR A 637 -62.76 33.72 14.90
C THR A 637 -62.17 34.14 16.26
N PRO A 638 -60.89 33.86 16.59
CA PRO A 638 -60.39 34.01 17.96
C PRO A 638 -60.45 35.43 18.51
N SER A 639 -60.25 36.43 17.65
CA SER A 639 -60.23 37.85 18.04
C SER A 639 -61.60 38.42 18.42
N THR A 640 -62.68 37.84 17.91
CA THR A 640 -64.05 38.34 18.13
C THR A 640 -64.94 37.34 18.86
N GLY A 641 -64.61 36.04 18.83
CA GLY A 641 -65.44 34.97 19.35
C GLY A 641 -66.63 34.62 18.45
N ALA A 642 -66.69 35.23 17.25
CA ALA A 642 -67.73 34.93 16.27
C ALA A 642 -67.63 33.48 15.79
N VAL A 643 -68.78 32.83 15.64
CA VAL A 643 -68.89 31.42 15.25
C VAL A 643 -69.52 31.31 13.88
N ARG A 644 -68.89 30.54 12.99
CA ARG A 644 -69.43 30.14 11.69
C ARG A 644 -69.65 28.63 11.67
N THR A 645 -70.91 28.21 11.52
CA THR A 645 -71.22 26.79 11.34
C THR A 645 -70.80 26.31 9.96
N ILE A 646 -70.04 25.21 9.92
CA ILE A 646 -69.56 24.58 8.68
C ILE A 646 -70.55 23.50 8.23
N GLY A 647 -70.88 22.56 9.12
CA GLY A 647 -71.83 21.49 8.81
C GLY A 647 -71.91 20.44 9.92
N ASN A 648 -72.86 19.52 9.77
CA ASN A 648 -73.05 18.40 10.71
C ASN A 648 -71.97 17.33 10.43
N THR A 649 -71.32 16.85 11.49
CA THR A 649 -70.28 15.82 11.40
C THR A 649 -70.81 14.42 11.16
N HIS A 650 -72.08 14.19 11.49
CA HIS A 650 -72.73 12.89 11.55
C HIS A 650 -72.04 11.90 12.50
N LEU A 651 -71.18 12.42 13.38
CA LEU A 651 -70.57 11.69 14.48
C LEU A 651 -71.53 11.69 15.68
N GLY A 652 -71.30 10.75 16.60
CA GLY A 652 -72.12 10.60 17.80
C GLY A 652 -71.69 11.58 18.88
N ILE A 653 -70.67 11.19 19.65
CA ILE A 653 -70.11 11.99 20.74
C ILE A 653 -68.63 12.18 20.46
N VAL A 654 -68.29 13.29 19.82
CA VAL A 654 -66.90 13.68 19.60
C VAL A 654 -66.28 14.04 20.95
N ARG A 655 -65.10 13.47 21.25
CA ARG A 655 -64.33 13.75 22.46
C ARG A 655 -63.23 14.79 22.26
N ASN A 656 -62.69 14.83 21.06
CA ASN A 656 -61.61 15.73 20.68
C ASN A 656 -61.45 15.75 19.15
N ILE A 657 -60.79 16.80 18.64
CA ILE A 657 -60.37 16.92 17.24
C ILE A 657 -58.90 17.34 17.19
N ALA A 658 -58.18 16.92 16.16
CA ALA A 658 -56.78 17.29 15.94
C ALA A 658 -56.44 17.24 14.45
N PHE A 659 -55.59 18.16 13.99
CA PHE A 659 -55.02 18.10 12.64
C PHE A 659 -53.80 17.20 12.61
N SER A 660 -53.72 16.36 11.59
CA SER A 660 -52.49 15.65 11.24
C SER A 660 -51.48 16.59 10.55
N PRO A 661 -50.19 16.22 10.50
CA PRO A 661 -49.15 17.05 9.86
C PRO A 661 -49.41 17.34 8.37
N ASP A 662 -50.18 16.51 7.69
CA ASP A 662 -50.61 16.69 6.30
C ASP A 662 -51.89 17.56 6.15
N GLY A 663 -52.42 18.11 7.25
CA GLY A 663 -53.51 19.06 7.26
C GLY A 663 -54.91 18.46 7.24
N ILE A 664 -55.05 17.15 7.47
CA ILE A 664 -56.36 16.48 7.56
C ILE A 664 -56.89 16.62 8.99
N LEU A 665 -58.17 17.01 9.14
CA LEU A 665 -58.81 17.08 10.45
C LEU A 665 -59.33 15.70 10.85
N TYR A 666 -58.91 15.22 12.02
CA TYR A 666 -59.43 14.01 12.63
C TYR A 666 -60.28 14.33 13.84
N ALA A 667 -61.25 13.47 14.13
CA ALA A 667 -62.08 13.48 15.31
C ALA A 667 -62.08 12.11 15.97
N TRP A 668 -62.17 12.09 17.30
CA TRP A 668 -62.40 10.86 18.05
C TRP A 668 -63.85 10.78 18.49
N ASP A 669 -64.62 9.89 17.87
CA ASP A 669 -65.97 9.56 18.29
C ASP A 669 -65.94 8.51 19.41
N MET A 670 -66.63 8.78 20.51
CA MET A 670 -66.63 7.91 21.69
C MET A 670 -67.11 6.48 21.41
N GLN A 671 -67.98 6.28 20.41
CA GLN A 671 -68.60 4.99 20.11
C GLN A 671 -67.90 4.26 18.97
N ASN A 672 -67.48 5.00 17.95
CA ASN A 672 -67.02 4.47 16.67
C ASN A 672 -65.52 4.71 16.43
N GLY A 673 -64.86 5.48 17.30
CA GLY A 673 -63.43 5.73 17.28
C GLY A 673 -63.01 6.80 16.27
N LEU A 674 -61.84 6.60 15.64
CA LEU A 674 -61.21 7.61 14.80
C LEU A 674 -61.98 7.83 13.49
N ALA A 675 -62.28 9.10 13.18
CA ALA A 675 -62.85 9.55 11.91
C ALA A 675 -62.08 10.75 11.35
N THR A 676 -62.05 10.91 10.04
CA THR A 676 -61.67 12.18 9.40
C THR A 676 -62.89 13.08 9.27
N ILE A 677 -62.69 14.39 9.22
CA ILE A 677 -63.72 15.41 8.98
C ILE A 677 -63.28 16.30 7.83
N ASP A 678 -64.14 16.48 6.83
CA ASP A 678 -63.97 17.47 5.77
C ASP A 678 -64.23 18.88 6.32
N THR A 679 -63.22 19.75 6.27
CA THR A 679 -63.28 21.10 6.86
C THR A 679 -64.14 22.10 6.09
N ASN A 680 -64.63 21.75 4.89
CA ASN A 680 -65.51 22.59 4.08
C ASN A 680 -66.99 22.25 4.30
N THR A 681 -67.30 20.97 4.50
CA THR A 681 -68.67 20.45 4.58
C THR A 681 -69.06 19.96 5.97
N GLY A 682 -68.07 19.70 6.84
CA GLY A 682 -68.25 19.07 8.13
C GLY A 682 -68.41 17.54 8.07
N SER A 683 -68.59 16.92 6.90
CA SER A 683 -68.88 15.48 6.80
C SER A 683 -67.71 14.60 7.25
N SER A 684 -68.00 13.45 7.89
CA SER A 684 -66.98 12.56 8.45
C SER A 684 -66.86 11.19 7.75
N SER A 685 -65.71 10.52 7.95
CA SER A 685 -65.46 9.15 7.47
C SER A 685 -64.61 8.35 8.47
N PHE A 686 -65.10 7.18 8.91
CA PHE A 686 -64.44 6.34 9.92
C PHE A 686 -63.20 5.62 9.39
N GLN A 687 -62.14 5.59 10.20
CA GLN A 687 -60.83 5.01 9.87
C GLN A 687 -60.62 3.57 10.41
N GLY A 688 -61.58 3.06 11.19
CA GLY A 688 -61.61 1.68 11.66
C GLY A 688 -60.77 1.37 12.91
N ILE A 689 -60.31 2.40 13.64
CA ILE A 689 -59.63 2.27 14.93
C ILE A 689 -60.62 2.63 16.03
N LYS A 690 -60.85 1.74 17.01
CA LYS A 690 -61.87 1.91 18.06
C LYS A 690 -61.27 1.85 19.47
N ASN A 691 -61.59 2.85 20.29
CA ASN A 691 -61.39 2.84 21.74
C ASN A 691 -62.41 3.78 22.39
N THR A 692 -63.19 3.26 23.34
CA THR A 692 -64.27 4.00 24.01
C THR A 692 -63.80 4.84 25.20
N ALA A 693 -62.55 4.67 25.63
CA ALA A 693 -61.96 5.31 26.81
C ALA A 693 -61.05 6.51 26.45
N LEU A 694 -60.72 6.71 25.17
CA LEU A 694 -59.90 7.86 24.74
C LEU A 694 -60.72 9.16 24.86
N VAL A 695 -60.12 10.14 25.54
CA VAL A 695 -60.77 11.42 25.88
C VAL A 695 -60.13 12.63 25.20
N SER A 696 -58.85 12.55 24.81
CA SER A 696 -58.16 13.61 24.06
C SER A 696 -57.10 13.02 23.14
N MET A 697 -56.74 13.74 22.07
CA MET A 697 -55.72 13.31 21.12
C MET A 697 -54.96 14.50 20.53
N THR A 698 -53.74 14.24 20.08
CA THR A 698 -52.95 15.16 19.26
C THR A 698 -52.09 14.37 18.30
N PHE A 699 -51.61 14.98 17.22
CA PHE A 699 -50.66 14.34 16.33
C PHE A 699 -49.23 14.64 16.75
N SER A 700 -48.38 13.63 16.60
CA SER A 700 -46.93 13.78 16.61
C SER A 700 -46.44 14.05 15.18
N ASN A 701 -45.24 14.63 15.04
CA ASN A 701 -44.68 14.98 13.73
C ASN A 701 -44.50 13.80 12.76
N ASN A 702 -44.43 12.57 13.28
CA ASN A 702 -44.31 11.37 12.44
C ASN A 702 -45.67 10.85 11.94
N GLY A 703 -46.76 11.58 12.20
CA GLY A 703 -48.11 11.24 11.75
C GLY A 703 -48.87 10.28 12.67
N ASN A 704 -48.28 9.80 13.76
CA ASN A 704 -48.98 9.00 14.76
C ASN A 704 -49.79 9.90 15.71
N ILE A 705 -50.89 9.35 16.22
CA ILE A 705 -51.73 10.01 17.22
C ILE A 705 -51.21 9.67 18.62
N LEU A 706 -50.99 10.68 19.44
CA LEU A 706 -50.85 10.55 20.88
C LEU A 706 -52.23 10.70 21.51
N GLY A 707 -52.81 9.56 21.93
CA GLY A 707 -54.11 9.49 22.57
C GLY A 707 -53.99 9.49 24.09
N GLN A 708 -54.91 10.16 24.77
CA GLN A 708 -55.02 10.18 26.22
C GLN A 708 -56.30 9.49 26.67
N VAL A 709 -56.19 8.58 27.63
CA VAL A 709 -57.27 7.86 28.29
C VAL A 709 -57.28 8.23 29.76
N ASP A 710 -58.42 8.68 30.29
CA ASP A 710 -58.55 8.91 31.73
C ASP A 710 -58.88 7.61 32.47
N THR A 711 -58.15 7.33 33.54
CA THR A 711 -58.47 6.30 34.53
C THR A 711 -58.92 6.97 35.83
N MET A 712 -59.33 6.18 36.83
CA MET A 712 -59.75 6.72 38.13
C MET A 712 -58.65 7.51 38.85
N ASN A 713 -57.37 7.23 38.58
CA ASN A 713 -56.23 7.78 39.34
C ASN A 713 -55.09 8.35 38.48
N THR A 714 -55.11 8.15 37.16
CA THR A 714 -54.06 8.59 36.21
C THR A 714 -54.68 8.91 34.85
N SER A 715 -53.92 9.58 33.99
CA SER A 715 -54.25 9.67 32.56
C SER A 715 -53.20 8.89 31.77
N ASP A 716 -53.60 7.81 31.11
CA ASP A 716 -52.71 6.94 30.34
C ASP A 716 -52.55 7.47 28.91
N PHE A 717 -51.31 7.49 28.42
CA PHE A 717 -50.99 7.94 27.06
C PHE A 717 -50.71 6.75 26.15
N TYR A 718 -51.25 6.81 24.94
CA TYR A 718 -51.13 5.76 23.94
C TYR A 718 -50.59 6.33 22.63
N ASN A 719 -49.68 5.60 21.99
CA ASN A 719 -49.32 5.83 20.61
C ASN A 719 -50.28 5.04 19.72
N VAL A 720 -51.01 5.73 18.86
CA VAL A 720 -51.97 5.16 17.92
C VAL A 720 -51.40 5.33 16.52
N ASP A 721 -51.03 4.20 15.93
CA ASP A 721 -50.53 4.12 14.57
C ASP A 721 -51.71 3.91 13.62
N ILE A 722 -51.93 4.89 12.74
CA ILE A 722 -53.06 4.92 11.82
C ILE A 722 -52.90 3.87 10.70
N VAL A 723 -51.68 3.54 10.32
CA VAL A 723 -51.37 2.59 9.25
C VAL A 723 -51.56 1.17 9.75
N THR A 724 -50.96 0.84 10.89
CA THR A 724 -51.08 -0.51 11.46
C THR A 724 -52.38 -0.71 12.25
N LYS A 725 -53.12 0.37 12.51
CA LYS A 725 -54.35 0.39 13.32
C LYS A 725 -54.13 -0.12 14.75
N SER A 726 -52.91 0.03 15.27
CA SER A 726 -52.51 -0.45 16.58
C SER A 726 -52.48 0.69 17.60
N MET A 727 -52.72 0.35 18.87
CA MET A 727 -52.70 1.27 20.00
C MET A 727 -51.79 0.69 21.07
N ASN A 728 -50.70 1.39 21.41
CA ASN A 728 -49.68 0.93 22.35
C ASN A 728 -49.54 1.90 23.51
N LEU A 729 -49.58 1.40 24.75
CA LEU A 729 -49.39 2.21 25.95
C LEU A 729 -47.96 2.76 25.97
N ILE A 730 -47.84 4.06 26.18
CA ILE A 730 -46.57 4.79 26.33
C ILE A 730 -46.21 4.90 27.82
N GLY A 731 -47.16 5.37 28.64
CA GLY A 731 -46.97 5.65 30.06
C GLY A 731 -48.20 6.28 30.70
N SER A 732 -48.11 6.59 31.99
CA SER A 732 -49.21 7.17 32.78
C SER A 732 -48.81 8.53 33.33
N GLY A 733 -49.71 9.52 33.20
CA GLY A 733 -49.55 10.90 33.65
C GLY A 733 -50.51 11.30 34.79
N PRO A 734 -50.67 12.61 35.02
CA PRO A 734 -51.45 13.14 36.13
C PRO A 734 -52.92 12.78 36.01
N ALA A 735 -53.61 12.54 37.13
CA ALA A 735 -55.06 12.43 37.16
C ALA A 735 -55.75 13.75 36.73
N ASN A 736 -56.98 13.64 36.23
CA ASN A 736 -57.86 14.75 35.85
C ASN A 736 -57.31 15.65 34.72
N LEU A 737 -56.67 15.04 33.71
CA LEU A 737 -56.25 15.73 32.51
C LEU A 737 -57.38 15.78 31.49
N HIS A 738 -57.72 16.96 30.96
CA HIS A 738 -58.93 17.13 30.12
C HIS A 738 -58.68 17.60 28.69
N GLY A 739 -57.48 18.05 28.38
CA GLY A 739 -57.11 18.46 27.04
C GLY A 739 -55.61 18.41 26.88
N VAL A 740 -55.16 17.85 25.76
CA VAL A 740 -53.75 17.79 25.40
C VAL A 740 -53.52 18.40 24.03
N SER A 741 -52.35 19.01 23.84
CA SER A 741 -51.87 19.53 22.56
C SER A 741 -50.38 19.36 22.51
N LEU A 742 -49.86 18.91 21.38
CA LEU A 742 -48.42 18.81 21.15
C LEU A 742 -47.88 20.13 20.59
N GLU A 743 -46.67 20.51 21.01
CA GLU A 743 -45.92 21.68 20.51
C GLU A 743 -45.79 21.67 18.97
N PHE A 744 -46.23 22.73 18.29
CA PHE A 744 -45.96 22.96 16.86
C PHE A 744 -44.45 23.08 16.66
N VAL A 745 -43.89 22.22 15.81
CA VAL A 745 -42.44 22.12 15.57
C VAL A 745 -42.02 22.81 14.28
#